data_AF-A0A518EVM3-F1
#
_entry.id   AF-A0A518EVM3-F1
#
_cell.length_a   1.000
_cell.length_b   1.000
_cell.length_c   1.000
_cell.angle_alpha   90.00
_cell.angle_beta   90.00
_cell.angle_gamma   90.00
#
_symmetry.space_group_name_H-M   'P 1'
#
loop_
_entity.id
_entity.type
_entity.pdbx_description
1 polymer ?
#
loop_
_entity_poly.entity_id
_entity_poly.type
_entity_poly.pdbx_seq_one_letter_code
_entity_poly.pdbx_strand_id
1 'polypeptide(L)'
;MRALCQSLLLLASLVLSVAPAAAFPDWLEPMGGQGHGSSAPDLRAPLTAPVEVWGVEFDQLLGQPVVSAGVVYVVAKSGKGAKLFALDLQTGEEIDSESLAGEEFGHVSVLGSAVVAVTDEAHYYFEHRGKSFKRGKVVRGAFRSPASLLPGLSAVTTPEGLQVLELRNGKVLFEHPSDECKPLVVQTGEGEHSIYTVYTEALARNSGAQTSRVIVSGAGTSSPTVSDPQTRLGGAVVTGAGEQQARLVQLEPGPGWGPLLVASNSLVMTRGKDTRPFFFAGPGSSNQLPALESDPVRVGVDLYGRTGNGIVLRSGMDGGGEGLMEAKDRPEGGVDGPITSAGEVLLMGNWALDLPTRRILWVARDMEFTGPLIPVADGTVLYQSGAGRLVCAHDVNASEVEAEVAPPELPESLEVEDGYAYRIVVQARAALDRAFAEDLIGAFETYSKRRLLADARRVLAEAETRGLPHSEVAALESKLAGKSENSAGNRDRQLAAAQEDEAKVRTDAAERTIEFAKRCAEASLGLEAAALLATVEGYFPSGESVPEKIRMSVQTVAAASMPANFPFRSEGNPEARWVRWARELAPAGAWFVEPASILDAKRGAPIDGQPRPQAPPDSMWRQDTIGLRTKNLSLLSRTMDPAIVGACLRNGEATVRTLETLLANPPQPDDEPLQVRIHASRPDYLNEDLGEGEAAPEWSLGFYMPWTRVSRFFVPDSSTSLNQGRSLHEVVSHELTHQYIAERWREVAGGRRTANTPGYWIVEGFARFIEDQSLEIARRGDALDDPTVQSVESAAAIHSSGGGIPLELLLRLDQLQFQRLADDPLGTVQLKSTLVHLTHTAKSAFYDQAAAVVFFLANRSGPEGRERLLATIRSHYKGETGLTPWREMGFKTRASLEKALAAFLDNPGLAPR
;
A
#
# COMPACT_ATOMS: atom_id res chain seq x y z
N MET A 1 -21.42 -43.81 -27.22
CA MET A 1 -19.99 -43.78 -26.79
C MET A 1 -19.09 -42.98 -27.74
N ARG A 2 -18.99 -43.29 -29.05
CA ARG A 2 -18.13 -42.50 -29.96
C ARG A 2 -18.55 -41.02 -30.15
N ALA A 3 -19.85 -40.72 -30.14
CA ALA A 3 -20.35 -39.34 -30.16
C ALA A 3 -20.12 -38.58 -28.83
N LEU A 4 -20.07 -39.30 -27.70
CA LEU A 4 -19.74 -38.70 -26.39
C LEU A 4 -18.24 -38.37 -26.27
N CYS A 5 -17.37 -39.20 -26.87
CA CYS A 5 -15.93 -38.93 -26.92
C CYS A 5 -15.57 -37.75 -27.85
N GLN A 6 -16.35 -37.47 -28.90
CA GLN A 6 -16.11 -36.30 -29.78
C GLN A 6 -16.56 -34.99 -29.14
N SER A 7 -17.64 -34.99 -28.34
CA SER A 7 -18.05 -33.79 -27.59
C SER A 7 -17.11 -33.49 -26.40
N LEU A 8 -16.50 -34.51 -25.78
CA LEU A 8 -15.50 -34.33 -24.72
C LEU A 8 -14.13 -33.84 -25.24
N LEU A 9 -13.74 -34.21 -26.46
CA LEU A 9 -12.51 -33.69 -27.10
C LEU A 9 -12.65 -32.25 -27.62
N LEU A 10 -13.87 -31.82 -27.98
CA LEU A 10 -14.14 -30.42 -28.34
C LEU A 10 -14.25 -29.50 -27.11
N LEU A 11 -14.72 -30.01 -25.95
CA LEU A 11 -14.71 -29.25 -24.70
C LEU A 11 -13.32 -29.19 -24.03
N ALA A 12 -12.48 -30.20 -24.21
CA ALA A 12 -11.08 -30.17 -23.73
C ALA A 12 -10.17 -29.23 -24.53
N SER A 13 -10.62 -28.78 -25.72
CA SER A 13 -9.89 -27.82 -26.56
C SER A 13 -10.33 -26.36 -26.34
N LEU A 14 -11.29 -26.12 -25.45
CA LEU A 14 -11.87 -24.79 -25.17
C LEU A 14 -11.68 -24.33 -23.71
N VAL A 15 -10.75 -24.94 -23.00
CA VAL A 15 -10.24 -24.42 -21.71
C VAL A 15 -8.81 -23.94 -21.96
N LEU A 16 -8.70 -22.85 -22.73
CA LEU A 16 -7.53 -21.98 -22.64
C LEU A 16 -7.61 -21.35 -21.25
N SER A 17 -6.59 -21.62 -20.44
CA SER A 17 -6.37 -21.01 -19.15
C SER A 17 -6.25 -19.48 -19.33
N VAL A 18 -7.37 -18.78 -19.18
CA VAL A 18 -7.38 -17.34 -18.95
C VAL A 18 -6.86 -17.17 -17.53
N ALA A 19 -5.60 -16.78 -17.39
CA ALA A 19 -5.11 -16.26 -16.12
C ALA A 19 -6.03 -15.09 -15.72
N PRO A 20 -6.46 -14.98 -14.45
CA PRO A 20 -7.15 -13.79 -14.01
C PRO A 20 -6.22 -12.60 -14.22
N ALA A 21 -6.57 -11.72 -15.16
CA ALA A 21 -5.93 -10.44 -15.33
C ALA A 21 -6.06 -9.68 -14.01
N ALA A 22 -4.93 -9.31 -13.42
CA ALA A 22 -4.91 -8.26 -12.41
C ALA A 22 -5.51 -7.01 -13.07
N ALA A 23 -6.64 -6.55 -12.57
CA ALA A 23 -7.40 -5.47 -13.16
C ALA A 23 -6.86 -4.11 -12.69
N PHE A 24 -5.87 -3.57 -13.40
CA PHE A 24 -5.62 -2.13 -13.56
C PHE A 24 -5.01 -1.87 -14.95
N PRO A 25 -5.27 -0.72 -15.59
CA PRO A 25 -4.66 -0.40 -16.88
C PRO A 25 -3.15 -0.20 -16.69
N ASP A 26 -2.35 -1.19 -17.10
CA ASP A 26 -0.90 -1.06 -17.20
C ASP A 26 -0.56 0.02 -18.23
N TRP A 27 0.16 1.04 -17.76
CA TRP A 27 0.66 2.13 -18.57
C TRP A 27 1.78 1.59 -19.44
N LEU A 28 1.60 1.67 -20.76
CA LEU A 28 2.58 1.21 -21.74
C LEU A 28 3.18 2.42 -22.45
N GLU A 29 4.00 3.21 -21.77
CA GLU A 29 4.83 4.13 -22.55
C GLU A 29 6.18 4.51 -21.95
N PRO A 30 7.23 4.50 -22.79
CA PRO A 30 8.57 4.23 -22.35
C PRO A 30 9.37 5.52 -22.26
N MET A 31 9.98 5.73 -21.10
CA MET A 31 11.40 6.07 -21.04
C MET A 31 12.20 4.83 -20.61
N GLY A 32 11.80 3.64 -21.11
CA GLY A 32 12.30 2.32 -20.69
C GLY A 32 11.67 1.79 -19.41
N GLY A 33 11.33 0.50 -19.40
CA GLY A 33 11.06 -0.31 -18.20
C GLY A 33 9.91 0.10 -17.29
N GLN A 34 9.56 -0.77 -16.33
CA GLN A 34 8.54 -0.53 -15.29
C GLN A 34 8.97 0.50 -14.21
N GLY A 35 10.17 1.08 -14.31
CA GLY A 35 10.60 2.23 -13.50
C GLY A 35 10.67 3.47 -14.38
N HIS A 36 9.74 4.42 -14.23
CA HIS A 36 9.56 5.51 -15.19
C HIS A 36 10.34 6.77 -14.82
N GLY A 37 10.93 7.47 -15.81
CA GLY A 37 11.93 8.53 -15.61
C GLY A 37 11.49 9.85 -14.97
N SER A 38 10.31 9.88 -14.34
CA SER A 38 10.04 10.81 -13.24
C SER A 38 9.37 10.14 -12.05
N SER A 39 8.76 8.96 -12.16
CA SER A 39 8.16 8.22 -11.03
C SER A 39 8.51 6.74 -11.11
N ALA A 40 9.15 6.22 -10.06
CA ALA A 40 9.43 4.81 -9.88
C ALA A 40 8.75 4.33 -8.59
N PRO A 41 7.43 4.02 -8.63
CA PRO A 41 6.67 3.67 -7.43
C PRO A 41 7.17 2.38 -6.77
N ASP A 42 7.77 1.49 -7.55
CA ASP A 42 8.27 0.20 -7.10
C ASP A 42 9.73 0.26 -6.60
N LEU A 43 10.42 1.40 -6.77
CA LEU A 43 11.79 1.58 -6.30
C LEU A 43 11.81 2.29 -4.95
N ARG A 44 12.65 1.81 -4.04
CA ARG A 44 12.97 2.53 -2.81
C ARG A 44 13.87 3.72 -3.11
N ALA A 45 13.50 4.88 -2.61
CA ALA A 45 14.34 6.06 -2.70
C ALA A 45 15.62 5.92 -1.84
N PRO A 46 16.69 6.67 -2.18
CA PRO A 46 17.78 6.94 -1.25
C PRO A 46 17.22 7.49 0.07
N LEU A 47 17.59 6.86 1.19
CA LEU A 47 17.24 7.29 2.55
C LEU A 47 18.30 8.26 3.10
N THR A 48 19.52 8.19 2.59
CA THR A 48 20.60 9.16 2.82
C THR A 48 21.11 9.75 1.51
N ALA A 49 21.97 10.78 1.60
CA ALA A 49 22.51 11.44 0.42
C ALA A 49 23.31 10.42 -0.43
N PRO A 50 22.91 10.15 -1.68
CA PRO A 50 23.57 9.14 -2.49
C PRO A 50 24.96 9.63 -2.92
N VAL A 51 25.92 8.69 -2.98
CA VAL A 51 27.33 8.94 -3.31
C VAL A 51 27.61 8.45 -4.72
N GLU A 52 28.40 9.20 -5.50
CA GLU A 52 28.82 8.81 -6.84
C GLU A 52 29.49 7.42 -6.84
N VAL A 53 28.96 6.51 -7.65
CA VAL A 53 29.49 5.16 -7.88
C VAL A 53 30.38 5.18 -9.12
N TRP A 54 29.89 5.77 -10.20
CA TRP A 54 30.62 5.96 -11.46
C TRP A 54 30.10 7.18 -12.21
N GLY A 55 30.92 7.70 -13.13
CA GLY A 55 30.51 8.75 -14.05
C GLY A 55 31.21 8.64 -15.40
N VAL A 56 30.44 8.84 -16.48
CA VAL A 56 30.90 8.77 -17.87
C VAL A 56 30.85 10.17 -18.50
N GLU A 57 31.95 10.60 -19.11
CA GLU A 57 32.04 11.91 -19.75
C GLU A 57 31.55 11.86 -21.20
N PHE A 58 30.72 12.83 -21.58
CA PHE A 58 30.27 13.05 -22.96
C PHE A 58 30.50 14.51 -23.35
N ASP A 59 30.63 14.80 -24.65
CA ASP A 59 30.73 16.19 -25.11
C ASP A 59 29.42 16.94 -24.83
N GLN A 60 28.29 16.25 -25.01
CA GLN A 60 26.95 16.76 -24.76
C GLN A 60 25.95 15.60 -24.67
N LEU A 61 25.13 15.54 -23.62
CA LEU A 61 23.93 14.68 -23.64
C LEU A 61 22.86 15.33 -24.52
N LEU A 62 22.31 14.57 -25.46
CA LEU A 62 21.27 15.04 -26.38
C LEU A 62 19.85 14.76 -25.87
N GLY A 63 19.72 13.85 -24.90
CA GLY A 63 18.46 13.52 -24.23
C GLY A 63 18.67 12.85 -22.88
N GLN A 64 17.55 12.64 -22.16
CA GLN A 64 17.56 11.94 -20.87
C GLN A 64 17.92 10.45 -21.06
N PRO A 65 18.71 9.87 -20.14
CA PRO A 65 19.02 8.45 -20.18
C PRO A 65 17.79 7.62 -19.84
N VAL A 66 17.78 6.38 -20.33
CA VAL A 66 16.72 5.40 -20.14
C VAL A 66 17.33 4.13 -19.57
N VAL A 67 16.75 3.55 -18.52
CA VAL A 67 17.24 2.30 -17.94
C VAL A 67 16.27 1.16 -18.23
N SER A 68 16.79 0.03 -18.70
CA SER A 68 16.01 -1.18 -18.89
C SER A 68 16.90 -2.41 -18.75
N ALA A 69 16.47 -3.37 -17.93
CA ALA A 69 17.16 -4.64 -17.69
C ALA A 69 18.66 -4.46 -17.32
N GLY A 70 18.95 -3.53 -16.39
CA GLY A 70 20.32 -3.27 -15.91
C GLY A 70 21.22 -2.53 -16.89
N VAL A 71 20.66 -1.98 -17.99
CA VAL A 71 21.41 -1.24 -19.01
C VAL A 71 20.90 0.19 -19.09
N VAL A 72 21.81 1.15 -19.10
CA VAL A 72 21.56 2.57 -19.32
C VAL A 72 21.75 2.89 -20.80
N TYR A 73 20.68 3.31 -21.46
CA TYR A 73 20.69 3.77 -22.84
C TYR A 73 20.69 5.29 -22.85
N VAL A 74 21.60 5.90 -23.61
CA VAL A 74 21.71 7.36 -23.70
C VAL A 74 22.13 7.80 -25.10
N VAL A 75 21.57 8.91 -25.58
CA VAL A 75 21.99 9.56 -26.82
C VAL A 75 22.86 10.75 -26.47
N ALA A 76 24.10 10.76 -26.95
CA ALA A 76 25.08 11.79 -26.62
C ALA A 76 26.00 12.10 -27.80
N LYS A 77 26.57 13.31 -27.82
CA LYS A 77 27.69 13.66 -28.71
C LYS A 77 28.98 13.06 -28.19
N SER A 78 29.73 12.45 -29.10
CA SER A 78 31.06 11.91 -28.84
C SER A 78 31.91 12.04 -30.09
N GLY A 79 32.81 13.02 -30.08
CA GLY A 79 33.65 13.38 -31.23
C GLY A 79 32.89 14.19 -32.27
N LYS A 80 32.75 13.63 -33.49
CA LYS A 80 32.18 14.35 -34.66
C LYS A 80 30.69 14.11 -34.91
N GLY A 81 29.95 13.54 -33.96
CA GLY A 81 28.53 13.27 -34.16
C GLY A 81 27.83 12.66 -32.96
N ALA A 82 26.52 12.44 -33.11
CA ALA A 82 25.68 11.77 -32.13
C ALA A 82 25.89 10.25 -32.15
N LYS A 83 25.81 9.63 -30.96
CA LYS A 83 25.82 8.18 -30.79
C LYS A 83 24.76 7.75 -29.78
N LEU A 84 24.21 6.56 -29.98
CA LEU A 84 23.48 5.81 -28.96
C LEU A 84 24.50 4.96 -28.19
N PHE A 85 24.54 5.09 -26.87
CA PHE A 85 25.34 4.26 -25.99
C PHE A 85 24.43 3.31 -25.20
N ALA A 86 24.89 2.07 -24.99
CA ALA A 86 24.43 1.18 -23.94
C ALA A 86 25.54 1.04 -22.90
N LEU A 87 25.28 1.43 -21.67
CA LEU A 87 26.19 1.34 -20.54
C LEU A 87 25.66 0.34 -19.52
N ASP A 88 26.55 -0.38 -18.86
CA ASP A 88 26.18 -1.21 -17.71
C ASP A 88 25.77 -0.31 -16.54
N LEU A 89 24.61 -0.57 -15.93
CA LEU A 89 24.10 0.28 -14.83
C LEU A 89 25.00 0.23 -13.59
N GLN A 90 25.67 -0.88 -13.33
CA GLN A 90 26.49 -1.07 -12.13
C GLN A 90 27.88 -0.45 -12.29
N THR A 91 28.49 -0.57 -13.46
CA THR A 91 29.88 -0.16 -13.68
C THR A 91 30.05 1.12 -14.50
N GLY A 92 29.02 1.50 -15.26
CA GLY A 92 29.11 2.57 -16.26
C GLY A 92 29.93 2.21 -17.49
N GLU A 93 30.42 0.96 -17.58
CA GLU A 93 31.20 0.51 -18.74
C GLU A 93 30.33 0.46 -20.00
N GLU A 94 30.89 0.90 -21.12
CA GLU A 94 30.24 0.81 -22.42
C GLU A 94 30.08 -0.67 -22.83
N ILE A 95 28.82 -1.11 -22.95
CA ILE A 95 28.45 -2.42 -23.48
C ILE A 95 28.54 -2.38 -25.01
N ASP A 96 27.94 -1.36 -25.62
CA ASP A 96 27.97 -1.12 -27.07
C ASP A 96 27.63 0.33 -27.41
N SER A 97 27.98 0.78 -28.62
CA SER A 97 27.57 2.08 -29.14
C SER A 97 27.34 2.09 -30.65
N GLU A 98 26.43 2.95 -31.10
CA GLU A 98 26.02 3.05 -32.50
C GLU A 98 25.96 4.50 -32.97
N SER A 99 26.58 4.79 -34.13
CA SER A 99 26.60 6.16 -34.69
C SER A 99 25.24 6.54 -35.27
N LEU A 100 24.77 7.72 -34.91
CA LEU A 100 23.52 8.32 -35.38
C LEU A 100 23.83 9.52 -36.29
N ALA A 101 22.86 9.88 -37.12
CA ALA A 101 22.83 11.14 -37.85
C ALA A 101 22.08 12.18 -37.00
N GLY A 102 22.19 13.46 -37.33
CA GLY A 102 21.70 14.54 -36.48
C GLY A 102 22.64 14.90 -35.32
N GLU A 103 22.52 16.14 -34.86
CA GLU A 103 23.38 16.71 -33.82
C GLU A 103 22.63 17.63 -32.85
N GLU A 104 21.38 18.00 -33.13
CA GLU A 104 20.64 18.97 -32.32
C GLU A 104 19.73 18.29 -31.31
N PHE A 105 19.17 17.13 -31.66
CA PHE A 105 18.19 16.43 -30.86
C PHE A 105 18.52 14.94 -30.77
N GLY A 106 18.29 14.36 -29.59
CA GLY A 106 18.45 12.94 -29.34
C GLY A 106 17.48 12.46 -28.28
N HIS A 107 16.72 11.42 -28.56
CA HIS A 107 15.88 10.75 -27.58
C HIS A 107 16.02 9.24 -27.72
N VAL A 108 15.96 8.50 -26.62
CA VAL A 108 15.92 7.04 -26.64
C VAL A 108 14.68 6.52 -25.92
N SER A 109 14.04 5.50 -26.49
CA SER A 109 12.91 4.79 -25.90
C SER A 109 13.20 3.29 -25.92
N VAL A 110 12.84 2.56 -24.85
CA VAL A 110 13.12 1.13 -24.74
C VAL A 110 11.88 0.36 -24.33
N LEU A 111 11.59 -0.77 -24.99
CA LEU A 111 10.52 -1.70 -24.65
C LEU A 111 11.02 -3.15 -24.82
N GLY A 112 11.29 -3.82 -23.71
CA GLY A 112 11.95 -5.13 -23.74
C GLY A 112 13.35 -5.03 -24.37
N SER A 113 13.58 -5.74 -25.47
CA SER A 113 14.84 -5.66 -26.24
C SER A 113 14.80 -4.62 -27.36
N ALA A 114 13.65 -4.01 -27.65
CA ALA A 114 13.53 -2.98 -28.68
C ALA A 114 14.04 -1.65 -28.14
N VAL A 115 15.03 -1.07 -28.82
CA VAL A 115 15.62 0.23 -28.50
C VAL A 115 15.40 1.14 -29.71
N VAL A 116 14.77 2.28 -29.50
CA VAL A 116 14.54 3.28 -30.55
C VAL A 116 15.28 4.55 -30.19
N ALA A 117 16.14 5.01 -31.09
CA ALA A 117 16.77 6.33 -30.98
C ALA A 117 16.18 7.27 -32.03
N VAL A 118 15.73 8.45 -31.62
CA VAL A 118 15.20 9.49 -32.49
C VAL A 118 16.14 10.68 -32.44
N THR A 119 16.45 11.23 -33.61
CA THR A 119 17.30 12.40 -33.81
C THR A 119 16.59 13.38 -34.74
N ASP A 120 17.10 14.60 -34.87
CA ASP A 120 16.56 15.61 -35.78
C ASP A 120 16.55 15.19 -37.27
N GLU A 121 17.31 14.16 -37.65
CA GLU A 121 17.41 13.67 -39.03
C GLU A 121 16.85 12.26 -39.27
N ALA A 122 16.69 11.45 -38.22
CA ALA A 122 16.34 10.05 -38.38
C ALA A 122 15.74 9.39 -37.13
N HIS A 123 14.92 8.37 -37.38
CA HIS A 123 14.39 7.39 -36.44
C HIS A 123 15.09 6.05 -36.66
N TYR A 124 15.75 5.56 -35.61
CA TYR A 124 16.55 4.35 -35.60
C TYR A 124 15.89 3.28 -34.75
N TYR A 125 15.77 2.07 -35.29
CA TYR A 125 15.43 0.88 -34.51
C TYR A 125 16.67 0.01 -34.29
N PHE A 126 16.86 -0.44 -33.05
CA PHE A 126 17.84 -1.42 -32.64
C PHE A 126 17.17 -2.52 -31.82
N GLU A 127 17.72 -3.73 -31.90
CA GLU A 127 17.41 -4.82 -30.97
C GLU A 127 18.64 -5.05 -30.10
N HIS A 128 18.53 -4.81 -28.79
CA HIS A 128 19.63 -5.09 -27.86
C HIS A 128 19.67 -6.58 -27.50
N ARG A 129 20.82 -7.22 -27.73
CA ARG A 129 21.03 -8.67 -27.56
C ARG A 129 22.03 -8.95 -26.44
N GLY A 130 21.87 -8.25 -25.31
CA GLY A 130 22.67 -8.39 -24.10
C GLY A 130 24.05 -7.73 -24.17
N LYS A 131 24.82 -7.96 -25.25
CA LYS A 131 26.18 -7.40 -25.43
C LYS A 131 26.37 -6.59 -26.70
N SER A 132 25.33 -6.42 -27.50
CA SER A 132 25.43 -5.74 -28.78
C SER A 132 24.07 -5.27 -29.26
N PHE A 133 24.05 -4.15 -29.96
CA PHE A 133 22.96 -3.71 -30.79
C PHE A 133 22.94 -4.49 -32.10
N LYS A 134 21.73 -4.91 -32.49
CA LYS A 134 21.45 -5.26 -33.87
C LYS A 134 20.64 -4.14 -34.49
N ARG A 135 21.29 -3.34 -35.34
CA ARG A 135 20.65 -2.26 -36.09
C ARG A 135 19.58 -2.81 -37.03
N GLY A 136 18.38 -2.24 -36.91
CA GLY A 136 17.23 -2.47 -37.78
C GLY A 136 17.16 -1.46 -38.92
N LYS A 137 15.94 -1.17 -39.38
CA LYS A 137 15.72 -0.15 -40.41
C LYS A 137 15.88 1.25 -39.82
N VAL A 138 16.43 2.15 -40.62
CA VAL A 138 16.47 3.60 -40.34
C VAL A 138 15.43 4.29 -41.21
N VAL A 139 14.59 5.13 -40.61
CA VAL A 139 13.64 6.01 -41.29
C VAL A 139 14.19 7.43 -41.20
N ARG A 140 14.46 8.06 -42.35
CA ARG A 140 14.96 9.44 -42.40
C ARG A 140 13.79 10.41 -42.44
N GLY A 141 13.90 11.53 -41.73
CA GLY A 141 12.85 12.53 -41.61
C GLY A 141 13.22 13.60 -40.61
N ALA A 142 12.43 14.67 -40.52
CA ALA A 142 12.60 15.67 -39.50
C ALA A 142 11.83 15.22 -38.24
N PHE A 143 12.51 14.63 -37.26
CA PHE A 143 11.87 14.21 -36.01
C PHE A 143 12.26 15.17 -34.89
N ARG A 144 11.27 15.76 -34.23
CA ARG A 144 11.49 16.76 -33.16
C ARG A 144 10.85 16.38 -31.84
N SER A 145 10.20 15.22 -31.79
CA SER A 145 9.59 14.70 -30.58
C SER A 145 10.27 13.40 -30.13
N PRO A 146 10.23 13.11 -28.83
CA PRO A 146 10.39 11.75 -28.33
C PRO A 146 9.46 10.76 -29.03
N ALA A 147 9.91 9.51 -29.18
CA ALA A 147 9.08 8.41 -29.65
C ALA A 147 8.46 7.65 -28.48
N SER A 148 7.31 7.07 -28.75
CA SER A 148 6.62 6.13 -27.90
C SER A 148 6.60 4.75 -28.53
N LEU A 149 6.67 3.70 -27.71
CA LEU A 149 6.77 2.32 -28.21
C LEU A 149 5.56 1.50 -27.80
N LEU A 150 5.12 0.68 -28.75
CA LEU A 150 4.21 -0.43 -28.53
C LEU A 150 4.93 -1.71 -28.98
N PRO A 151 4.46 -2.92 -28.62
CA PRO A 151 5.02 -4.15 -29.14
C PRO A 151 5.12 -4.11 -30.69
N GLY A 152 6.35 -4.11 -31.21
CA GLY A 152 6.65 -4.07 -32.65
C GLY A 152 6.41 -2.74 -33.38
N LEU A 153 5.95 -1.68 -32.71
CA LEU A 153 5.61 -0.38 -33.32
C LEU A 153 6.26 0.79 -32.59
N SER A 154 6.40 1.92 -33.30
CA SER A 154 6.77 3.20 -32.70
C SER A 154 5.84 4.31 -33.19
N ALA A 155 5.33 5.10 -32.26
CA ALA A 155 4.60 6.34 -32.54
C ALA A 155 5.54 7.52 -32.32
N VAL A 156 5.63 8.44 -33.29
CA VAL A 156 6.47 9.64 -33.22
C VAL A 156 5.79 10.78 -33.97
N THR A 157 6.02 12.03 -33.59
CA THR A 157 5.53 13.19 -34.38
C THR A 157 6.67 13.83 -35.19
N THR A 158 6.32 14.27 -36.38
CA THR A 158 7.14 15.04 -37.31
C THR A 158 6.44 16.37 -37.61
N PRO A 159 7.06 17.32 -38.34
CA PRO A 159 6.38 18.51 -38.82
C PRO A 159 5.10 18.22 -39.64
N GLU A 160 4.98 17.03 -40.23
CA GLU A 160 3.80 16.59 -40.97
C GLU A 160 2.70 15.96 -40.08
N GLY A 161 3.02 15.63 -38.83
CA GLY A 161 2.09 15.09 -37.83
C GLY A 161 2.58 13.79 -37.16
N LEU A 162 1.65 13.07 -36.55
CA LEU A 162 1.87 11.74 -35.98
C LEU A 162 2.14 10.73 -37.08
N GLN A 163 3.20 9.95 -36.91
CA GLN A 163 3.51 8.75 -37.69
C GLN A 163 3.54 7.52 -36.78
N VAL A 164 2.88 6.43 -37.21
CA VAL A 164 3.00 5.11 -36.57
C VAL A 164 3.82 4.21 -37.49
N LEU A 165 5.00 3.83 -37.01
CA LEU A 165 6.02 3.08 -37.73
C LEU A 165 6.04 1.62 -37.27
N GLU A 166 6.12 0.69 -38.22
CA GLU A 166 6.47 -0.70 -37.95
C GLU A 166 7.99 -0.83 -37.74
N LEU A 167 8.42 -1.22 -36.55
CA LEU A 167 9.84 -1.23 -36.17
C LEU A 167 10.70 -2.13 -37.06
N ARG A 168 10.13 -3.27 -37.49
CA ARG A 168 10.90 -4.30 -38.20
C ARG A 168 11.38 -3.86 -39.59
N ASN A 169 10.56 -3.12 -40.32
CA ASN A 169 10.83 -2.74 -41.72
C ASN A 169 10.82 -1.22 -41.94
N GLY A 170 10.52 -0.43 -40.91
CA GLY A 170 10.40 1.03 -40.97
C GLY A 170 9.23 1.52 -41.82
N LYS A 171 8.21 0.68 -42.05
CA LYS A 171 7.04 1.05 -42.83
C LYS A 171 6.16 1.99 -42.01
N VAL A 172 5.81 3.12 -42.58
CA VAL A 172 4.74 3.99 -42.05
C VAL A 172 3.41 3.27 -42.25
N LEU A 173 2.76 2.91 -41.15
CA LEU A 173 1.45 2.25 -41.17
C LEU A 173 0.30 3.26 -41.17
N PHE A 174 0.54 4.43 -40.58
CA PHE A 174 -0.47 5.44 -40.37
C PHE A 174 0.16 6.83 -40.20
N GLU A 175 -0.53 7.85 -40.69
CA GLU A 175 -0.17 9.26 -40.54
C GLU A 175 -1.42 10.06 -40.15
N HIS A 176 -1.27 11.01 -39.23
CA HIS A 176 -2.36 11.90 -38.81
C HIS A 176 -1.82 13.27 -38.40
N PRO A 177 -2.48 14.39 -38.75
CA PRO A 177 -2.05 15.71 -38.33
C PRO A 177 -1.88 15.80 -36.80
N SER A 178 -0.74 16.33 -36.35
CA SER A 178 -0.40 16.48 -34.94
C SER A 178 0.61 17.62 -34.77
N ASP A 179 0.66 18.25 -33.61
CA ASP A 179 1.80 19.08 -33.22
C ASP A 179 3.01 18.19 -32.90
N GLU A 180 4.20 18.80 -32.85
CA GLU A 180 5.47 18.17 -32.47
C GLU A 180 5.50 17.82 -30.96
N CYS A 181 4.66 16.86 -30.55
CA CYS A 181 4.58 16.32 -29.20
C CYS A 181 4.90 14.82 -29.15
N LYS A 182 5.47 14.35 -28.04
CA LYS A 182 5.52 12.93 -27.69
C LYS A 182 4.09 12.37 -27.69
N PRO A 183 3.79 11.36 -28.53
CA PRO A 183 2.51 10.66 -28.49
C PRO A 183 2.31 9.96 -27.14
N LEU A 184 1.05 9.85 -26.71
CA LEU A 184 0.65 9.14 -25.50
C LEU A 184 -0.01 7.79 -25.82
N VAL A 185 0.40 6.68 -25.24
CA VAL A 185 -0.09 5.31 -25.49
C VAL A 185 -0.73 4.80 -24.23
N VAL A 186 -1.98 4.37 -24.36
CA VAL A 186 -2.77 3.79 -23.28
C VAL A 186 -3.26 2.42 -23.74
N GLN A 187 -3.06 1.38 -22.95
CA GLN A 187 -3.68 0.08 -23.21
C GLN A 187 -5.18 0.17 -22.88
N THR A 188 -6.04 -0.04 -23.88
CA THR A 188 -7.51 0.08 -23.72
C THR A 188 -8.22 -1.27 -23.64
N GLY A 189 -7.51 -2.37 -23.91
CA GLY A 189 -8.02 -3.74 -23.79
C GLY A 189 -6.94 -4.78 -24.08
N GLU A 190 -7.33 -6.06 -24.17
CA GLU A 190 -6.41 -7.13 -24.59
C GLU A 190 -5.92 -6.90 -26.02
N GLY A 191 -4.64 -6.53 -26.18
CA GLY A 191 -4.00 -6.31 -27.48
C GLY A 191 -4.47 -5.06 -28.23
N GLU A 192 -5.21 -4.17 -27.57
CA GLU A 192 -5.63 -2.87 -28.10
C GLU A 192 -4.97 -1.72 -27.33
N HIS A 193 -4.42 -0.77 -28.08
CA HIS A 193 -3.78 0.42 -27.57
C HIS A 193 -4.39 1.65 -28.23
N SER A 194 -4.50 2.73 -27.48
CA SER A 194 -4.89 4.05 -28.00
C SER A 194 -3.70 4.99 -27.93
N ILE A 195 -3.35 5.60 -29.06
CA ILE A 195 -2.35 6.65 -29.18
C ILE A 195 -3.08 8.00 -29.17
N TYR A 196 -2.72 8.89 -28.27
CA TYR A 196 -3.21 10.26 -28.15
C TYR A 196 -2.14 11.23 -28.60
N THR A 197 -2.54 12.22 -29.37
CA THR A 197 -1.70 13.37 -29.67
C THR A 197 -2.49 14.66 -29.53
N VAL A 198 -1.78 15.78 -29.56
CA VAL A 198 -2.38 17.12 -29.54
C VAL A 198 -2.06 17.80 -30.85
N TYR A 199 -3.03 18.51 -31.39
CA TYR A 199 -2.79 19.48 -32.45
C TYR A 199 -3.45 20.81 -32.11
N THR A 200 -2.75 21.91 -32.37
CA THR A 200 -3.26 23.25 -32.13
C THR A 200 -3.87 23.83 -33.39
N GLU A 201 -5.12 24.27 -33.28
CA GLU A 201 -5.81 24.98 -34.35
C GLU A 201 -5.88 26.47 -34.00
N ALA A 202 -5.41 27.32 -34.92
CA ALA A 202 -5.51 28.76 -34.79
C ALA A 202 -6.98 29.20 -34.97
N LEU A 203 -7.74 29.31 -33.88
CA LEU A 203 -9.08 29.91 -33.94
C LEU A 203 -8.94 31.44 -33.90
N ALA A 204 -9.83 32.16 -34.58
CA ALA A 204 -9.72 33.60 -34.87
C ALA A 204 -9.50 34.53 -33.64
N ARG A 205 -9.71 34.04 -32.41
CA ARG A 205 -9.41 34.79 -31.16
C ARG A 205 -8.69 33.99 -30.07
N ASN A 206 -8.62 32.66 -30.14
CA ASN A 206 -8.00 31.76 -29.14
C ASN A 206 -7.25 30.62 -29.87
N SER A 207 -6.13 30.13 -29.33
CA SER A 207 -5.56 28.84 -29.76
C SER A 207 -6.35 27.72 -29.08
N GLY A 208 -7.09 26.92 -29.85
CA GLY A 208 -7.72 25.70 -29.33
C GLY A 208 -6.76 24.53 -29.49
N ALA A 209 -6.56 23.73 -28.45
CA ALA A 209 -5.94 22.42 -28.62
C ALA A 209 -7.04 21.40 -28.89
N GLN A 210 -6.81 20.52 -29.85
CA GLN A 210 -7.61 19.35 -30.07
C GLN A 210 -6.79 18.12 -29.77
N THR A 211 -7.44 17.12 -29.21
CA THR A 211 -6.85 15.82 -28.96
C THR A 211 -7.29 14.87 -30.05
N SER A 212 -6.32 14.19 -30.64
CA SER A 212 -6.51 13.14 -31.62
C SER A 212 -6.26 11.79 -30.96
N ARG A 213 -7.12 10.82 -31.24
CA ARG A 213 -7.00 9.44 -30.76
C ARG A 213 -6.92 8.50 -31.94
N VAL A 214 -5.89 7.66 -31.93
CA VAL A 214 -5.65 6.61 -32.92
C VAL A 214 -5.68 5.27 -32.20
N ILE A 215 -6.41 4.28 -32.70
CA ILE A 215 -6.48 2.95 -32.09
C ILE A 215 -5.58 2.00 -32.86
N VAL A 216 -4.71 1.31 -32.15
CA VAL A 216 -3.84 0.26 -32.64
C VAL A 216 -4.29 -1.07 -32.05
N SER A 217 -4.73 -1.98 -32.91
CA SER A 217 -5.08 -3.35 -32.53
C SER A 217 -4.06 -4.34 -33.07
N GLY A 218 -3.74 -5.37 -32.29
CA GLY A 218 -2.79 -6.40 -32.68
C GLY A 218 -1.34 -5.93 -32.69
N ALA A 219 -0.97 -4.99 -31.80
CA ALA A 219 0.44 -4.67 -31.56
C ALA A 219 1.20 -5.95 -31.19
N GLY A 220 2.41 -6.11 -31.73
CA GLY A 220 3.25 -7.31 -31.56
C GLY A 220 2.91 -8.45 -32.52
N THR A 221 1.80 -8.37 -33.27
CA THR A 221 1.49 -9.34 -34.33
C THR A 221 2.20 -9.01 -35.64
N SER A 222 2.13 -9.91 -36.62
CA SER A 222 2.66 -9.67 -37.97
C SER A 222 1.85 -8.67 -38.79
N SER A 223 0.65 -8.31 -38.33
CA SER A 223 -0.33 -7.52 -39.10
C SER A 223 -1.09 -6.55 -38.19
N PRO A 224 -0.40 -5.62 -37.51
CA PRO A 224 -1.07 -4.62 -36.69
C PRO A 224 -1.98 -3.74 -37.55
N THR A 225 -3.16 -3.43 -37.03
CA THR A 225 -4.11 -2.54 -37.69
C THR A 225 -4.19 -1.23 -36.93
N VAL A 226 -4.07 -0.13 -37.66
CA VAL A 226 -4.23 1.22 -37.12
C VAL A 226 -5.53 1.78 -37.67
N SER A 227 -6.43 2.18 -36.78
CA SER A 227 -7.70 2.82 -37.12
C SER A 227 -7.74 4.22 -36.55
N ASP A 228 -8.24 5.15 -37.36
CA ASP A 228 -8.59 6.51 -36.97
C ASP A 228 -10.10 6.56 -36.77
N PRO A 229 -10.61 6.21 -35.56
CA PRO A 229 -11.98 6.55 -35.27
C PRO A 229 -11.99 8.07 -35.21
N GLN A 230 -12.43 8.76 -36.27
CA GLN A 230 -12.45 10.23 -36.44
C GLN A 230 -13.15 10.97 -35.28
N THR A 231 -12.57 10.92 -34.10
CA THR A 231 -13.17 11.32 -32.84
C THR A 231 -12.27 12.40 -32.33
N ARG A 232 -12.53 13.63 -32.79
CA ARG A 232 -12.11 14.82 -32.05
C ARG A 232 -12.80 14.70 -30.70
N LEU A 233 -12.05 14.35 -29.64
CA LEU A 233 -12.59 14.05 -28.30
C LEU A 233 -13.06 15.33 -27.55
N GLY A 234 -13.45 16.38 -28.28
CA GLY A 234 -13.77 17.69 -27.75
C GLY A 234 -12.63 18.71 -27.90
N GLY A 235 -12.97 19.99 -27.83
CA GLY A 235 -11.95 21.05 -27.72
C GLY A 235 -11.41 21.07 -26.30
N ALA A 236 -10.13 20.77 -26.13
CA ALA A 236 -9.48 20.99 -24.85
C ALA A 236 -9.32 22.50 -24.67
N VAL A 237 -9.90 23.06 -23.60
CA VAL A 237 -9.57 24.42 -23.21
C VAL A 237 -8.12 24.37 -22.74
N VAL A 238 -7.22 24.89 -23.56
CA VAL A 238 -5.85 25.22 -23.16
C VAL A 238 -5.98 26.30 -22.09
N THR A 239 -6.04 25.90 -20.83
CA THR A 239 -6.22 26.83 -19.71
C THR A 239 -4.93 27.59 -19.44
N GLY A 240 -5.10 28.87 -19.07
CA GLY A 240 -4.04 29.70 -18.55
C GLY A 240 -3.78 31.01 -19.27
N ALA A 241 -3.24 31.99 -18.55
CA ALA A 241 -2.81 33.26 -19.11
C ALA A 241 -1.68 33.06 -20.16
N GLY A 242 -1.47 34.03 -21.05
CA GLY A 242 -0.41 33.99 -22.06
C GLY A 242 1.01 33.82 -21.51
N GLU A 243 1.20 34.07 -20.21
CA GLU A 243 2.48 34.00 -19.50
C GLU A 243 2.72 32.66 -18.77
N GLN A 244 1.72 31.76 -18.70
CA GLN A 244 1.89 30.48 -18.01
C GLN A 244 2.80 29.52 -18.79
N GLN A 245 3.71 28.85 -18.07
CA GLN A 245 4.76 28.01 -18.65
C GLN A 245 4.28 26.63 -19.13
N ALA A 246 3.19 26.07 -18.58
CA ALA A 246 2.62 24.79 -19.01
C ALA A 246 1.10 24.83 -19.21
N ARG A 247 0.55 23.95 -20.05
CA ARG A 247 -0.89 23.87 -20.40
C ARG A 247 -1.51 22.53 -20.01
N LEU A 248 -2.74 22.53 -19.48
CA LEU A 248 -3.50 21.32 -19.21
C LEU A 248 -4.40 20.97 -20.41
N VAL A 249 -4.39 19.72 -20.84
CA VAL A 249 -5.24 19.17 -21.90
C VAL A 249 -6.18 18.16 -21.26
N GLN A 250 -7.43 18.56 -21.04
CA GLN A 250 -8.42 17.69 -20.43
C GLN A 250 -8.89 16.60 -21.42
N LEU A 251 -8.87 15.34 -21.01
CA LEU A 251 -9.41 14.20 -21.77
C LEU A 251 -10.72 13.75 -21.13
N GLU A 252 -11.77 13.59 -21.94
CA GLU A 252 -12.95 12.85 -21.50
C GLU A 252 -12.57 11.36 -21.39
N PRO A 253 -12.70 10.75 -20.19
CA PRO A 253 -12.32 9.38 -19.98
C PRO A 253 -13.33 8.48 -20.68
N GLY A 254 -12.84 7.56 -21.51
CA GLY A 254 -13.67 6.47 -21.98
C GLY A 254 -14.07 5.53 -20.83
N PRO A 255 -15.07 4.66 -21.03
CA PRO A 255 -15.37 3.61 -20.07
C PRO A 255 -14.11 2.77 -19.79
N GLY A 256 -13.78 2.56 -18.51
CA GLY A 256 -12.60 1.80 -18.07
C GLY A 256 -11.34 2.63 -17.83
N TRP A 257 -11.38 3.93 -18.07
CA TRP A 257 -10.28 4.82 -17.74
C TRP A 257 -10.37 5.14 -16.25
N GLY A 258 -9.40 4.66 -15.47
CA GLY A 258 -9.15 5.24 -14.16
C GLY A 258 -8.93 6.76 -14.28
N PRO A 259 -8.90 7.50 -13.16
CA PRO A 259 -8.73 8.94 -13.21
C PRO A 259 -7.34 9.22 -13.82
N LEU A 260 -7.31 9.81 -15.03
CA LEU A 260 -6.13 9.88 -15.88
C LEU A 260 -5.48 11.26 -15.76
N LEU A 261 -4.22 11.33 -15.32
CA LEU A 261 -3.36 12.49 -15.52
C LEU A 261 -2.04 11.97 -16.10
N VAL A 262 -1.61 12.53 -17.24
CA VAL A 262 -0.41 12.10 -17.96
C VAL A 262 0.47 13.30 -18.22
N ALA A 263 1.69 13.27 -17.69
CA ALA A 263 2.69 14.23 -18.10
C ALA A 263 3.18 13.90 -19.52
N SER A 264 3.19 14.87 -20.43
CA SER A 264 3.89 14.75 -21.71
C SER A 264 5.05 15.72 -21.69
N ASN A 265 6.30 15.24 -21.87
CA ASN A 265 7.49 16.09 -21.98
C ASN A 265 7.54 16.80 -23.35
N SER A 266 6.43 17.41 -23.73
CA SER A 266 6.14 17.82 -25.08
C SER A 266 5.84 19.29 -25.17
N LEU A 267 6.27 19.88 -26.26
CA LEU A 267 6.23 21.30 -26.52
C LEU A 267 5.09 21.58 -27.50
N VAL A 268 4.00 22.21 -27.05
CA VAL A 268 2.92 22.68 -27.94
C VAL A 268 3.23 24.07 -28.43
N MET A 269 3.04 24.33 -29.73
CA MET A 269 3.10 25.69 -30.25
C MET A 269 1.98 26.56 -29.64
N THR A 270 2.37 27.70 -29.08
CA THR A 270 1.47 28.73 -28.57
C THR A 270 1.46 29.95 -29.50
N ARG A 271 0.52 30.88 -29.27
CA ARG A 271 0.37 32.10 -30.08
C ARG A 271 1.69 32.88 -30.10
N GLY A 272 2.35 32.91 -31.26
CA GLY A 272 3.63 33.61 -31.43
C GLY A 272 4.82 32.75 -31.87
N LYS A 273 4.62 31.43 -32.09
CA LYS A 273 5.66 30.42 -32.37
C LYS A 273 6.46 29.98 -31.13
N ASP A 274 6.10 30.43 -29.93
CA ASP A 274 6.71 29.94 -28.69
C ASP A 274 6.13 28.58 -28.35
N THR A 275 6.98 27.61 -28.02
CA THR A 275 6.52 26.30 -27.55
C THR A 275 6.46 26.23 -26.03
N ARG A 276 5.49 25.48 -25.48
CA ARG A 276 5.29 25.33 -24.02
C ARG A 276 4.99 23.86 -23.65
N PRO A 277 5.50 23.36 -22.51
CA PRO A 277 5.09 22.09 -21.92
C PRO A 277 3.56 21.92 -21.80
N PHE A 278 3.06 20.69 -21.91
CA PHE A 278 1.65 20.40 -21.64
C PHE A 278 1.43 19.04 -20.98
N PHE A 279 0.33 18.90 -20.26
CA PHE A 279 -0.03 17.69 -19.53
C PHE A 279 -1.48 17.29 -19.83
N PHE A 280 -1.76 16.00 -19.99
CA PHE A 280 -3.12 15.51 -20.10
C PHE A 280 -3.74 15.32 -18.73
N ALA A 281 -5.04 15.61 -18.58
CA ALA A 281 -5.74 15.51 -17.30
C ALA A 281 -7.18 15.02 -17.41
N GLY A 282 -7.68 14.42 -16.34
CA GLY A 282 -9.04 13.88 -16.29
C GLY A 282 -10.09 14.99 -16.18
N PRO A 283 -11.37 14.66 -16.45
CA PRO A 283 -12.47 15.61 -16.55
C PRO A 283 -12.83 16.25 -15.19
N GLY A 284 -12.31 15.70 -14.07
CA GLY A 284 -12.51 16.24 -12.71
C GLY A 284 -11.41 17.19 -12.24
N SER A 285 -10.27 17.27 -12.93
CA SER A 285 -9.21 18.21 -12.58
C SER A 285 -9.63 19.63 -12.93
N SER A 286 -9.79 20.48 -11.90
CA SER A 286 -10.23 21.86 -12.08
C SER A 286 -9.24 22.67 -12.93
N ASN A 287 -9.74 23.73 -13.59
CA ASN A 287 -8.97 24.71 -14.37
C ASN A 287 -7.91 25.51 -13.55
N GLN A 288 -7.57 25.09 -12.33
CA GLN A 288 -6.82 25.88 -11.36
C GLN A 288 -5.42 25.36 -11.05
N LEU A 289 -4.91 24.35 -11.77
CA LEU A 289 -3.50 23.98 -11.62
C LEU A 289 -2.62 25.20 -11.95
N PRO A 290 -1.77 25.67 -11.01
CA PRO A 290 -0.85 26.75 -11.27
C PRO A 290 0.15 26.35 -12.35
N ALA A 291 0.76 27.33 -13.02
CA ALA A 291 1.83 27.06 -13.96
C ALA A 291 2.99 26.35 -13.23
N LEU A 292 3.29 25.14 -13.68
CA LEU A 292 4.43 24.38 -13.19
C LEU A 292 5.70 24.78 -13.95
N GLU A 293 6.82 24.84 -13.23
CA GLU A 293 8.17 25.13 -13.72
C GLU A 293 8.86 23.86 -14.27
N SER A 294 8.48 22.68 -13.76
CA SER A 294 8.97 21.38 -14.20
C SER A 294 7.84 20.43 -14.55
N ASP A 295 8.19 19.31 -15.18
CA ASP A 295 7.25 18.20 -15.36
C ASP A 295 6.72 17.74 -13.99
N PRO A 296 5.40 17.51 -13.85
CA PRO A 296 4.84 16.93 -12.64
C PRO A 296 5.19 15.46 -12.56
N VAL A 297 5.31 14.98 -11.33
CA VAL A 297 5.47 13.57 -11.00
C VAL A 297 4.18 13.03 -10.37
N ARG A 298 3.82 11.79 -10.70
CA ARG A 298 2.70 11.11 -10.06
C ARG A 298 3.21 10.21 -8.94
N VAL A 299 2.62 10.33 -7.75
CA VAL A 299 2.80 9.38 -6.64
C VAL A 299 1.43 8.92 -6.16
N GLY A 300 1.14 7.63 -6.34
CA GLY A 300 -0.17 7.07 -6.09
C GLY A 300 -1.27 7.71 -6.97
N VAL A 301 -2.25 8.34 -6.33
CA VAL A 301 -3.34 9.07 -6.99
C VAL A 301 -3.08 10.57 -7.11
N ASP A 302 -1.98 11.05 -6.53
CA ASP A 302 -1.68 12.48 -6.46
C ASP A 302 -0.61 12.88 -7.48
N LEU A 303 -0.67 14.15 -7.88
CA LEU A 303 0.37 14.79 -8.67
C LEU A 303 1.18 15.75 -7.84
N TYR A 304 2.46 15.82 -8.14
CA TYR A 304 3.40 16.70 -7.49
C TYR A 304 4.12 17.52 -8.55
N GLY A 305 4.22 18.82 -8.35
CA GLY A 305 4.90 19.71 -9.30
C GLY A 305 5.40 20.95 -8.61
N ARG A 306 6.44 21.57 -9.16
CA ARG A 306 6.94 22.86 -8.68
C ARG A 306 6.36 23.99 -9.50
N THR A 307 5.92 25.07 -8.88
CA THR A 307 5.52 26.30 -9.56
C THR A 307 6.71 27.22 -9.85
N GLY A 308 6.56 28.19 -10.75
CA GLY A 308 7.61 29.19 -11.03
C GLY A 308 8.01 30.11 -9.87
N ASN A 309 7.30 30.07 -8.73
CA ASN A 309 7.71 30.72 -7.48
C ASN A 309 8.29 29.73 -6.44
N GLY A 310 8.63 28.51 -6.87
CA GLY A 310 9.30 27.49 -6.07
C GLY A 310 8.40 26.75 -5.07
N ILE A 311 7.07 26.83 -5.20
CA ILE A 311 6.15 26.07 -4.34
C ILE A 311 6.01 24.65 -4.89
N VAL A 312 6.23 23.65 -4.04
CA VAL A 312 5.91 22.26 -4.35
C VAL A 312 4.42 22.06 -4.05
N LEU A 313 3.65 21.77 -5.09
CA LEU A 313 2.22 21.52 -5.01
C LEU A 313 1.95 20.03 -5.06
N ARG A 314 1.02 19.57 -4.23
CA ARG A 314 0.25 18.35 -4.44
C ARG A 314 -1.05 18.73 -5.14
N SER A 315 -1.48 18.01 -6.15
CA SER A 315 -2.83 18.09 -6.68
C SER A 315 -3.49 16.73 -6.60
N GLY A 316 -4.59 16.67 -5.86
CA GLY A 316 -5.49 15.52 -5.89
C GLY A 316 -6.23 15.42 -7.22
N MET A 317 -6.88 14.27 -7.46
CA MET A 317 -7.71 14.04 -8.66
C MET A 317 -8.99 14.88 -8.69
N ASP A 318 -9.38 15.45 -7.54
CA ASP A 318 -10.46 16.44 -7.41
C ASP A 318 -10.07 17.84 -7.93
N GLY A 319 -8.80 18.02 -8.36
CA GLY A 319 -8.27 19.28 -8.83
C GLY A 319 -7.98 20.29 -7.71
N GLY A 320 -8.00 19.84 -6.45
CA GLY A 320 -7.54 20.63 -5.31
C GLY A 320 -6.01 20.64 -5.26
N GLY A 321 -5.42 21.81 -5.43
CA GLY A 321 -3.98 22.03 -5.22
C GLY A 321 -3.67 22.38 -3.76
N GLU A 322 -2.86 21.57 -3.09
CA GLU A 322 -2.30 21.83 -1.76
C GLU A 322 -0.81 22.21 -1.91
N GLY A 323 -0.40 23.35 -1.35
CA GLY A 323 1.02 23.67 -1.23
C GLY A 323 1.66 22.82 -0.14
N LEU A 324 2.51 21.86 -0.53
CA LEU A 324 3.22 21.00 0.41
C LEU A 324 4.40 21.74 1.05
N MET A 325 5.09 22.55 0.24
CA MET A 325 6.31 23.24 0.66
C MET A 325 6.45 24.55 -0.11
N GLU A 326 6.69 25.65 0.60
CA GLU A 326 7.03 26.92 -0.05
C GLU A 326 8.54 26.99 -0.34
N ALA A 327 8.95 27.85 -1.26
CA ALA A 327 10.37 28.07 -1.58
C ALA A 327 11.24 28.44 -0.37
N LYS A 328 10.66 29.10 0.65
CA LYS A 328 11.34 29.47 1.90
C LYS A 328 11.58 28.29 2.84
N ASP A 329 10.82 27.20 2.67
CA ASP A 329 10.89 25.99 3.50
C ASP A 329 11.93 24.99 2.94
N ARG A 330 12.53 25.31 1.79
CA ARG A 330 13.62 24.55 1.19
C ARG A 330 14.77 24.38 2.21
N PRO A 331 15.32 23.17 2.37
CA PRO A 331 16.37 22.93 3.35
C PRO A 331 17.65 23.71 3.00
N GLU A 332 18.46 24.03 4.03
CA GLU A 332 19.70 24.78 3.85
C GLU A 332 20.71 24.01 2.97
N GLY A 333 21.11 24.62 1.85
CA GLY A 333 21.96 24.00 0.83
C GLY A 333 21.19 23.19 -0.21
N GLY A 334 19.86 23.13 -0.10
CA GLY A 334 18.98 22.58 -1.11
C GLY A 334 18.99 23.43 -2.38
N VAL A 335 19.26 22.79 -3.50
CA VAL A 335 19.19 23.31 -4.86
C VAL A 335 18.06 22.57 -5.56
N ASP A 336 17.09 23.35 -6.00
CA ASP A 336 15.90 22.87 -6.67
C ASP A 336 16.23 22.35 -8.08
N GLY A 337 15.71 21.17 -8.40
CA GLY A 337 15.77 20.55 -9.73
C GLY A 337 14.41 19.99 -10.16
N PRO A 338 14.27 19.53 -11.42
CA PRO A 338 13.06 18.82 -11.85
C PRO A 338 12.64 17.73 -10.85
N ILE A 339 11.35 17.66 -10.54
CA ILE A 339 10.84 16.72 -9.53
C ILE A 339 10.72 15.33 -10.17
N THR A 340 11.26 14.33 -9.48
CA THR A 340 10.99 12.92 -9.72
C THR A 340 10.58 12.22 -8.41
N SER A 341 10.28 10.92 -8.43
CA SER A 341 9.92 10.15 -7.25
C SER A 341 10.39 8.71 -7.30
N ALA A 342 10.73 8.16 -6.14
CA ALA A 342 10.96 6.74 -5.91
C ALA A 342 10.10 6.31 -4.71
N GLY A 343 9.13 5.42 -4.95
CA GLY A 343 8.08 5.11 -3.98
C GLY A 343 7.31 6.37 -3.56
N GLU A 344 7.19 6.58 -2.25
CA GLU A 344 6.53 7.76 -1.67
C GLU A 344 7.49 8.91 -1.34
N VAL A 345 8.65 8.97 -2.02
CA VAL A 345 9.65 10.03 -1.81
C VAL A 345 9.80 10.86 -3.08
N LEU A 346 9.73 12.18 -2.96
CA LEU A 346 10.06 13.11 -4.04
C LEU A 346 11.56 13.42 -4.02
N LEU A 347 12.20 13.34 -5.19
CA LEU A 347 13.56 13.80 -5.44
C LEU A 347 13.49 15.14 -6.16
N MET A 348 14.08 16.19 -5.59
CA MET A 348 13.76 17.57 -5.95
C MET A 348 14.99 18.41 -6.30
N GLY A 349 15.95 17.80 -6.97
CA GLY A 349 17.29 18.33 -7.17
C GLY A 349 18.26 17.63 -6.24
N ASN A 350 19.07 18.35 -5.47
CA ASN A 350 20.03 17.70 -4.56
C ASN A 350 19.43 17.33 -3.18
N TRP A 351 18.12 17.19 -3.06
CA TRP A 351 17.46 16.86 -1.80
C TRP A 351 16.18 16.05 -2.02
N ALA A 352 15.75 15.33 -0.97
CA ALA A 352 14.59 14.46 -1.02
C ALA A 352 13.58 14.72 0.11
N LEU A 353 12.30 14.55 -0.19
CA LEU A 353 11.17 14.71 0.72
C LEU A 353 10.37 13.41 0.79
N ASP A 354 10.26 12.85 1.99
CA ASP A 354 9.36 11.75 2.28
C ASP A 354 7.92 12.26 2.39
N LEU A 355 7.03 11.81 1.50
CA LEU A 355 5.65 12.32 1.44
C LEU A 355 4.81 11.98 2.68
N PRO A 356 4.85 10.74 3.22
CA PRO A 356 4.06 10.39 4.39
C PRO A 356 4.41 11.21 5.62
N THR A 357 5.70 11.40 5.91
CA THR A 357 6.15 12.13 7.09
C THR A 357 6.42 13.62 6.85
N ARG A 358 6.43 14.05 5.57
CA ARG A 358 6.88 15.39 5.13
C ARG A 358 8.29 15.74 5.61
N ARG A 359 9.11 14.72 5.89
CA ARG A 359 10.49 14.90 6.39
C ARG A 359 11.45 15.03 5.22
N ILE A 360 12.38 15.99 5.32
CA ILE A 360 13.56 16.02 4.46
C ILE A 360 14.44 14.82 4.82
N LEU A 361 14.65 13.90 3.88
CA LEU A 361 15.49 12.74 4.11
C LEU A 361 16.98 13.12 4.09
N TRP A 362 17.37 13.92 3.10
CA TRP A 362 18.76 14.32 2.91
C TRP A 362 18.90 15.56 2.02
N VAL A 363 20.08 16.19 2.09
CA VAL A 363 20.56 17.26 1.21
C VAL A 363 22.00 16.95 0.80
N ALA A 364 22.23 16.65 -0.48
CA ALA A 364 23.53 16.34 -1.07
C ALA A 364 24.21 17.62 -1.56
N ARG A 365 24.83 18.38 -0.64
CA ARG A 365 25.40 19.72 -0.94
C ARG A 365 26.48 19.71 -2.02
N ASP A 366 27.21 18.61 -2.14
CA ASP A 366 28.31 18.45 -3.09
C ASP A 366 27.86 17.88 -4.45
N MET A 367 26.56 17.57 -4.60
CA MET A 367 26.00 17.06 -5.84
C MET A 367 25.67 18.21 -6.80
N GLU A 368 26.47 18.34 -7.85
CA GLU A 368 26.18 19.23 -8.97
C GLU A 368 25.40 18.48 -10.05
N PHE A 369 24.20 18.95 -10.40
CA PHE A 369 23.35 18.30 -11.40
C PHE A 369 22.70 19.31 -12.36
N THR A 370 22.42 18.86 -13.57
CA THR A 370 21.66 19.57 -14.62
C THR A 370 20.56 18.65 -15.11
N GLY A 371 19.32 18.84 -14.64
CA GLY A 371 18.18 17.99 -15.01
C GLY A 371 17.65 17.13 -13.85
N PRO A 372 16.79 16.14 -14.12
CA PRO A 372 16.18 15.31 -13.08
C PRO A 372 17.17 14.32 -12.45
N LEU A 373 16.94 13.98 -11.17
CA LEU A 373 17.46 12.75 -10.57
C LEU A 373 16.57 11.60 -11.00
N ILE A 374 17.07 10.66 -11.80
CA ILE A 374 16.28 9.54 -12.32
C ILE A 374 16.50 8.34 -11.41
N PRO A 375 15.50 7.85 -10.67
CA PRO A 375 15.62 6.62 -9.90
C PRO A 375 15.71 5.41 -10.84
N VAL A 376 16.69 4.54 -10.62
CA VAL A 376 17.05 3.46 -11.56
C VAL A 376 17.18 2.07 -10.92
N ALA A 377 17.36 2.03 -9.61
CA ALA A 377 17.27 0.86 -8.75
C ALA A 377 17.04 1.33 -7.30
N ASP A 378 16.81 0.41 -6.38
CA ASP A 378 16.69 0.74 -4.96
C ASP A 378 17.90 1.53 -4.46
N GLY A 379 17.64 2.68 -3.85
CA GLY A 379 18.66 3.61 -3.36
C GLY A 379 19.57 4.19 -4.45
N THR A 380 19.28 3.99 -5.74
CA THR A 380 20.17 4.35 -6.85
C THR A 380 19.53 5.36 -7.79
N VAL A 381 20.28 6.42 -8.11
CA VAL A 381 19.84 7.49 -9.02
C VAL A 381 20.87 7.75 -10.12
N LEU A 382 20.39 8.06 -11.32
CA LEU A 382 21.19 8.64 -12.41
C LEU A 382 20.91 10.14 -12.53
N TYR A 383 21.93 10.92 -12.85
CA TYR A 383 21.77 12.33 -13.19
C TYR A 383 22.87 12.82 -14.11
N GLN A 384 22.62 13.91 -14.82
CA GLN A 384 23.65 14.62 -15.56
C GLN A 384 24.29 15.65 -14.63
N SER A 385 25.61 15.66 -14.52
CA SER A 385 26.36 16.67 -13.76
C SER A 385 26.49 17.99 -14.53
N GLY A 386 26.80 19.07 -13.83
CA GLY A 386 27.09 20.39 -14.43
C GLY A 386 28.21 20.39 -15.48
N ALA A 387 29.11 19.42 -15.41
CA ALA A 387 30.20 19.23 -16.38
C ALA A 387 29.82 18.39 -17.61
N GLY A 388 28.54 18.02 -17.77
CA GLY A 388 28.08 17.17 -18.87
C GLY A 388 28.35 15.67 -18.70
N ARG A 389 28.86 15.24 -17.54
CA ARG A 389 29.03 13.81 -17.19
C ARG A 389 27.68 13.19 -16.87
N LEU A 390 27.43 11.97 -17.32
CA LEU A 390 26.35 11.14 -16.79
C LEU A 390 26.86 10.40 -15.56
N VAL A 391 26.23 10.58 -14.41
CA VAL A 391 26.66 10.07 -13.11
C VAL A 391 25.62 9.11 -12.55
N CYS A 392 26.09 7.99 -12.01
CA CYS A 392 25.31 7.11 -11.15
C CYS A 392 25.73 7.30 -9.71
N ALA A 393 24.75 7.50 -8.83
CA ALA A 393 24.98 7.60 -7.39
C ALA A 393 24.08 6.63 -6.64
N HIS A 394 24.61 6.09 -5.54
CA HIS A 394 23.95 5.09 -4.72
C HIS A 394 23.99 5.49 -3.24
N ASP A 395 22.90 5.25 -2.53
CA ASP A 395 22.84 5.32 -1.09
C ASP A 395 23.53 4.09 -0.48
N VAL A 396 24.74 4.29 0.05
CA VAL A 396 25.52 3.23 0.69
C VAL A 396 24.79 2.56 1.86
N ASN A 397 23.84 3.26 2.49
CA ASN A 397 23.04 2.69 3.58
C ASN A 397 21.82 1.92 3.06
N ALA A 398 21.37 2.17 1.82
CA ALA A 398 20.25 1.42 1.25
C ALA A 398 20.60 -0.05 1.04
N SER A 399 21.85 -0.32 0.63
CA SER A 399 22.38 -1.68 0.53
C SER A 399 22.69 -2.30 1.89
N GLU A 400 23.10 -1.53 2.90
CA GLU A 400 23.26 -2.03 4.28
C GLU A 400 21.91 -2.40 4.91
N VAL A 401 20.82 -1.67 4.67
CA VAL A 401 19.50 -2.05 5.20
C VAL A 401 18.97 -3.35 4.57
N GLU A 402 19.33 -3.66 3.32
CA GLU A 402 19.05 -4.98 2.71
C GLU A 402 20.05 -6.07 3.13
N ALA A 403 21.32 -5.74 3.32
CA ALA A 403 22.39 -6.71 3.61
C ALA A 403 22.58 -7.02 5.10
N GLU A 404 22.15 -6.12 6.01
CA GLU A 404 22.38 -6.23 7.45
C GLU A 404 21.24 -6.93 8.19
N VAL A 405 20.08 -7.12 7.55
CA VAL A 405 19.13 -8.14 8.02
C VAL A 405 19.60 -9.47 7.49
N ALA A 406 20.55 -10.07 8.22
CA ALA A 406 20.96 -11.46 8.00
C ALA A 406 19.69 -12.31 7.75
N PRO A 407 19.69 -13.19 6.73
CA PRO A 407 18.51 -13.97 6.41
C PRO A 407 18.02 -14.62 7.70
N PRO A 408 16.72 -14.52 8.01
CA PRO A 408 16.22 -15.00 9.29
C PRO A 408 16.62 -16.46 9.43
N GLU A 409 17.43 -16.76 10.45
CA GLU A 409 17.79 -18.14 10.77
C GLU A 409 16.68 -18.75 11.62
N LEU A 410 16.52 -20.07 11.50
CA LEU A 410 15.67 -20.79 12.45
C LEU A 410 16.25 -20.61 13.86
N PRO A 411 15.45 -20.21 14.85
CA PRO A 411 15.96 -19.97 16.18
C PRO A 411 16.55 -21.27 16.74
N GLU A 412 17.82 -21.19 17.17
CA GLU A 412 18.52 -22.33 17.76
C GLU A 412 17.91 -22.71 19.12
N SER A 413 17.57 -21.69 19.92
CA SER A 413 16.88 -21.82 21.20
C SER A 413 15.38 -21.60 21.05
N LEU A 414 14.60 -22.45 21.70
CA LEU A 414 13.14 -22.32 21.85
C LEU A 414 12.76 -21.77 23.24
N GLU A 415 13.71 -21.15 23.94
CA GLU A 415 13.42 -20.48 25.21
C GLU A 415 12.49 -19.28 24.98
N VAL A 416 11.37 -19.29 25.69
CA VAL A 416 10.36 -18.22 25.61
C VAL A 416 10.69 -17.17 26.65
N GLU A 417 11.11 -15.98 26.22
CA GLU A 417 11.12 -14.80 27.07
C GLU A 417 9.67 -14.40 27.42
N ASP A 418 9.39 -14.28 28.71
CA ASP A 418 8.13 -13.88 29.36
C ASP A 418 6.94 -13.57 28.43
N GLY A 419 6.30 -14.64 27.93
CA GLY A 419 4.98 -14.59 27.31
C GLY A 419 4.92 -14.30 25.82
N TYR A 420 6.05 -14.31 25.09
CA TYR A 420 6.07 -14.06 23.63
C TYR A 420 6.48 -15.27 22.79
N ALA A 421 5.94 -16.45 23.08
CA ALA A 421 6.19 -17.66 22.30
C ALA A 421 5.83 -17.48 20.80
N TYR A 422 4.87 -16.62 20.48
CA TYR A 422 4.52 -16.30 19.08
C TYR A 422 5.67 -15.70 18.26
N ARG A 423 6.64 -15.03 18.91
CA ARG A 423 7.83 -14.52 18.22
C ARG A 423 8.61 -15.64 17.53
N ILE A 424 8.64 -16.84 18.13
CA ILE A 424 9.24 -18.04 17.54
C ILE A 424 8.52 -18.40 16.24
N VAL A 425 7.19 -18.34 16.20
CA VAL A 425 6.41 -18.63 14.98
C VAL A 425 6.73 -17.62 13.88
N VAL A 426 6.78 -16.32 14.20
CA VAL A 426 7.09 -15.26 13.23
C VAL A 426 8.50 -15.42 12.66
N GLN A 427 9.50 -15.59 13.53
CA GLN A 427 10.90 -15.78 13.13
C GLN A 427 11.09 -17.06 12.31
N ALA A 428 10.56 -18.19 12.81
CA ALA A 428 10.67 -19.46 12.12
C ALA A 428 9.95 -19.44 10.76
N ARG A 429 8.78 -18.81 10.67
CA ARG A 429 8.08 -18.67 9.40
C ARG A 429 8.88 -17.85 8.40
N ALA A 430 9.43 -16.70 8.81
CA ALA A 430 10.27 -15.88 7.94
C ALA A 430 11.49 -16.67 7.44
N ALA A 431 12.15 -17.43 8.33
CA ALA A 431 13.27 -18.31 7.99
C ALA A 431 12.88 -19.42 7.00
N LEU A 432 11.76 -20.10 7.25
CA LEU A 432 11.26 -21.18 6.41
C LEU A 432 10.78 -20.69 5.05
N ASP A 433 10.07 -19.56 4.99
CA ASP A 433 9.63 -18.92 3.74
C ASP A 433 10.85 -18.47 2.94
N ARG A 434 11.87 -17.89 3.57
CA ARG A 434 13.14 -17.54 2.90
C ARG A 434 13.85 -18.77 2.33
N ALA A 435 14.03 -19.83 3.13
CA ALA A 435 14.66 -21.07 2.67
C ALA A 435 13.86 -21.73 1.52
N PHE A 436 12.53 -21.63 1.54
CA PHE A 436 11.69 -22.09 0.44
C PHE A 436 11.87 -21.24 -0.82
N ALA A 437 11.94 -19.90 -0.68
CA ALA A 437 12.21 -18.99 -1.79
C ALA A 437 13.55 -19.32 -2.48
N GLU A 438 14.58 -19.64 -1.71
CA GLU A 438 15.88 -20.08 -2.22
C GLU A 438 15.81 -21.42 -2.96
N ASP A 439 15.06 -22.40 -2.44
CA ASP A 439 14.85 -23.67 -3.16
C ASP A 439 14.07 -23.49 -4.46
N LEU A 440 13.11 -22.54 -4.49
CA LEU A 440 12.37 -22.18 -5.70
C LEU A 440 13.29 -21.64 -6.80
N ILE A 441 14.47 -21.09 -6.47
CA ILE A 441 15.47 -20.70 -7.48
C ILE A 441 15.94 -21.94 -8.26
N GLY A 442 16.09 -23.09 -7.60
CA GLY A 442 16.43 -24.37 -8.26
C GLY A 442 15.34 -24.83 -9.23
N ALA A 443 14.06 -24.67 -8.86
CA ALA A 443 12.93 -24.94 -9.74
C ALA A 443 12.89 -23.94 -10.91
N PHE A 444 13.08 -22.65 -10.65
CA PHE A 444 13.22 -21.60 -11.66
C PHE A 444 14.30 -21.96 -12.69
N GLU A 445 15.49 -22.36 -12.24
CA GLU A 445 16.58 -22.75 -13.13
C GLU A 445 16.21 -23.94 -14.02
N THR A 446 15.47 -24.91 -13.48
CA THR A 446 14.97 -26.07 -14.22
C THR A 446 14.00 -25.64 -15.32
N TYR A 447 12.99 -24.82 -15.00
CA TYR A 447 12.06 -24.26 -15.98
C TYR A 447 12.79 -23.41 -17.04
N SER A 448 13.72 -22.57 -16.61
CA SER A 448 14.55 -21.70 -17.45
C SER A 448 15.45 -22.48 -18.40
N LYS A 449 16.07 -23.59 -17.96
CA LYS A 449 16.90 -24.50 -18.78
C LYS A 449 16.05 -25.25 -19.80
N ARG A 450 14.82 -25.64 -19.44
CA ARG A 450 13.85 -26.32 -20.31
C ARG A 450 13.08 -25.37 -21.24
N ARG A 451 13.31 -24.05 -21.12
CA ARG A 451 12.64 -22.99 -21.91
C ARG A 451 11.11 -22.96 -21.69
N LEU A 452 10.69 -23.18 -20.45
CA LEU A 452 9.32 -23.03 -19.97
C LEU A 452 9.18 -21.67 -19.25
N LEU A 453 9.13 -20.59 -20.03
CA LEU A 453 9.36 -19.24 -19.52
C LEU A 453 8.22 -18.71 -18.63
N ALA A 454 6.97 -19.05 -18.95
CA ALA A 454 5.82 -18.66 -18.14
C ALA A 454 5.88 -19.28 -16.74
N ASP A 455 6.20 -20.57 -16.67
CA ASP A 455 6.36 -21.29 -15.39
C ASP A 455 7.57 -20.78 -14.59
N ALA A 456 8.68 -20.44 -15.26
CA ALA A 456 9.83 -19.81 -14.62
C ALA A 456 9.44 -18.48 -13.95
N ARG A 457 8.69 -17.61 -14.66
CA ARG A 457 8.21 -16.34 -14.08
C ARG A 457 7.23 -16.54 -12.93
N ARG A 458 6.33 -17.51 -13.04
CA ARG A 458 5.39 -17.86 -11.96
C ARG A 458 6.14 -18.24 -10.69
N VAL A 459 7.11 -19.16 -10.80
CA VAL A 459 7.93 -19.61 -9.65
C VAL A 459 8.73 -18.45 -9.05
N LEU A 460 9.24 -17.55 -9.90
CA LEU A 460 10.00 -16.40 -9.45
C LEU A 460 9.13 -15.38 -8.69
N ALA A 461 7.94 -15.07 -9.20
CA ALA A 461 6.97 -14.23 -8.50
C ALA A 461 6.55 -14.85 -7.15
N GLU A 462 6.38 -16.17 -7.10
CA GLU A 462 6.13 -16.86 -5.83
C GLU A 462 7.31 -16.72 -4.87
N ALA A 463 8.55 -16.91 -5.33
CA ALA A 463 9.74 -16.72 -4.50
C ALA A 463 9.83 -15.29 -3.93
N GLU A 464 9.49 -14.27 -4.73
CA GLU A 464 9.41 -12.88 -4.28
C GLU A 464 8.39 -12.71 -3.14
N THR A 465 7.17 -13.25 -3.28
CA THR A 465 6.16 -13.21 -2.20
C THR A 465 6.59 -13.94 -0.92
N ARG A 466 7.62 -14.79 -1.00
CA ARG A 466 8.22 -15.55 0.10
C ARG A 466 9.48 -14.91 0.67
N GLY A 467 9.79 -13.67 0.26
CA GLY A 467 10.91 -12.90 0.81
C GLY A 467 12.22 -13.06 0.05
N LEU A 468 12.19 -13.47 -1.23
CA LEU A 468 13.34 -13.26 -2.12
C LEU A 468 13.47 -11.75 -2.42
N PRO A 469 14.67 -11.14 -2.36
CA PRO A 469 14.82 -9.71 -2.53
C PRO A 469 14.57 -9.34 -3.98
N HIS A 470 13.98 -8.17 -4.22
CA HIS A 470 13.63 -7.73 -5.57
C HIS A 470 14.84 -7.66 -6.50
N SER A 471 16.01 -7.28 -5.97
CA SER A 471 17.28 -7.27 -6.71
C SER A 471 17.71 -8.65 -7.21
N GLU A 472 17.54 -9.71 -6.39
CA GLU A 472 17.80 -11.09 -6.83
C GLU A 472 16.75 -11.57 -7.85
N VAL A 473 15.48 -11.19 -7.66
CA VAL A 473 14.39 -11.47 -8.60
C VAL A 473 14.71 -10.90 -9.98
N ALA A 474 15.07 -9.62 -10.05
CA ALA A 474 15.45 -8.94 -11.29
C ALA A 474 16.67 -9.62 -11.95
N ALA A 475 17.68 -10.01 -11.17
CA ALA A 475 18.85 -10.73 -11.66
C ALA A 475 18.48 -12.10 -12.25
N LEU A 476 17.57 -12.85 -11.62
CA LEU A 476 17.07 -14.12 -12.15
C LEU A 476 16.22 -13.92 -13.40
N GLU A 477 15.33 -12.93 -13.42
CA GLU A 477 14.50 -12.63 -14.58
C GLU A 477 15.34 -12.25 -15.80
N SER A 478 16.45 -11.52 -15.61
CA SER A 478 17.40 -11.20 -16.69
C SER A 478 17.95 -12.45 -17.39
N LYS A 479 18.07 -13.59 -16.68
CA LYS A 479 18.50 -14.89 -17.26
C LYS A 479 17.45 -15.50 -18.21
N LEU A 480 16.21 -15.00 -18.20
CA LEU A 480 15.17 -15.39 -19.16
C LEU A 480 15.24 -14.56 -20.44
N ALA A 481 15.88 -13.39 -20.43
CA ALA A 481 15.97 -12.50 -21.58
C ALA A 481 16.66 -13.20 -22.77
N GLY A 482 16.11 -13.00 -23.97
CA GLY A 482 16.63 -13.58 -25.21
C GLY A 482 16.36 -15.08 -25.41
N LYS A 483 15.75 -15.78 -24.44
CA LYS A 483 15.30 -17.17 -24.63
C LYS A 483 13.98 -17.21 -25.38
N SER A 484 13.87 -18.11 -26.36
CA SER A 484 12.59 -18.44 -27.00
C SER A 484 11.95 -19.61 -26.27
N GLU A 485 10.63 -19.60 -26.11
CA GLU A 485 9.87 -20.72 -25.55
C GLU A 485 10.04 -21.99 -26.40
N ASN A 486 9.99 -23.16 -25.76
CA ASN A 486 10.17 -24.42 -26.49
C ASN A 486 8.98 -24.74 -27.40
N SER A 487 9.23 -25.40 -28.53
CA SER A 487 8.17 -25.78 -29.47
C SER A 487 7.26 -26.88 -28.89
N ALA A 488 5.98 -26.85 -29.26
CA ALA A 488 4.91 -27.62 -28.62
C ALA A 488 5.18 -29.13 -28.49
N GLY A 489 5.93 -29.74 -29.43
CA GLY A 489 6.10 -31.19 -29.51
C GLY A 489 6.78 -31.86 -28.30
N ASN A 490 7.56 -31.12 -27.49
CA ASN A 490 8.21 -31.65 -26.29
C ASN A 490 7.83 -30.92 -25.00
N ARG A 491 6.98 -29.90 -25.09
CA ARG A 491 6.63 -29.02 -23.96
C ARG A 491 6.04 -29.82 -22.81
N ASP A 492 5.02 -30.64 -23.07
CA ASP A 492 4.28 -31.36 -22.03
C ASP A 492 5.17 -32.31 -21.23
N ARG A 493 6.05 -33.04 -21.91
CA ARG A 493 7.01 -33.95 -21.26
C ARG A 493 8.01 -33.18 -20.41
N GLN A 494 8.50 -32.04 -20.90
CA GLN A 494 9.43 -31.20 -20.15
C GLN A 494 8.77 -30.52 -18.97
N LEU A 495 7.52 -30.10 -19.11
CA LEU A 495 6.69 -29.50 -18.08
C LEU A 495 6.42 -30.51 -16.97
N ALA A 496 5.93 -31.71 -17.30
CA ALA A 496 5.68 -32.76 -16.32
C ALA A 496 6.93 -33.09 -15.49
N ALA A 497 8.08 -33.22 -16.14
CA ALA A 497 9.33 -33.50 -15.43
C ALA A 497 9.94 -32.28 -14.72
N ALA A 498 9.50 -31.04 -15.00
CA ALA A 498 9.89 -29.86 -14.22
C ALA A 498 8.95 -29.64 -13.02
N GLN A 499 7.67 -29.98 -13.18
CA GLN A 499 6.68 -30.04 -12.12
C GLN A 499 7.04 -31.12 -11.09
N GLU A 500 7.65 -32.23 -11.49
CA GLU A 500 8.20 -33.23 -10.55
C GLU A 500 9.33 -32.64 -9.68
N ASP A 501 10.26 -31.88 -10.30
CA ASP A 501 11.35 -31.19 -9.61
C ASP A 501 10.79 -30.12 -8.64
N GLU A 502 9.81 -29.33 -9.07
CA GLU A 502 9.10 -28.34 -8.23
C GLU A 502 8.31 -28.99 -7.09
N ALA A 503 7.59 -30.08 -7.36
CA ALA A 503 6.84 -30.82 -6.34
C ALA A 503 7.76 -31.38 -5.26
N LYS A 504 8.98 -31.79 -5.63
CA LYS A 504 10.01 -32.19 -4.66
C LYS A 504 10.43 -31.01 -3.79
N VAL A 505 10.74 -29.85 -4.38
CA VAL A 505 11.08 -28.62 -3.62
C VAL A 505 9.98 -28.26 -2.61
N ARG A 506 8.71 -28.30 -3.03
CA ARG A 506 7.55 -28.03 -2.16
C ARG A 506 7.42 -29.06 -1.03
N THR A 507 7.67 -30.34 -1.34
CA THR A 507 7.67 -31.43 -0.36
C THR A 507 8.78 -31.24 0.68
N ASP A 508 10.00 -30.91 0.24
CA ASP A 508 11.16 -30.71 1.11
C ASP A 508 10.92 -29.49 2.06
N ALA A 509 10.33 -28.40 1.54
CA ALA A 509 9.95 -27.25 2.37
C ALA A 509 8.87 -27.57 3.42
N ALA A 510 7.86 -28.37 3.03
CA ALA A 510 6.86 -28.88 3.94
C ALA A 510 7.48 -29.79 5.03
N GLU A 511 8.38 -30.71 4.67
CA GLU A 511 9.05 -31.59 5.61
C GLU A 511 9.92 -30.82 6.62
N ARG A 512 10.66 -29.79 6.18
CA ARG A 512 11.43 -28.90 7.08
C ARG A 512 10.52 -28.18 8.08
N THR A 513 9.40 -27.66 7.61
CA THR A 513 8.41 -26.97 8.46
C THR A 513 7.80 -27.93 9.49
N ILE A 514 7.46 -29.15 9.08
CA ILE A 514 6.92 -30.19 9.96
C ILE A 514 7.96 -30.59 11.02
N GLU A 515 9.23 -30.75 10.65
CA GLU A 515 10.28 -31.11 11.60
C GLU A 515 10.51 -29.98 12.62
N PHE A 516 10.50 -28.72 12.19
CA PHE A 516 10.60 -27.59 13.12
C PHE A 516 9.36 -27.48 14.03
N ALA A 517 8.16 -27.69 13.49
CA ALA A 517 6.93 -27.75 14.29
C ALA A 517 6.98 -28.90 15.32
N LYS A 518 7.53 -30.05 14.95
CA LYS A 518 7.73 -31.18 15.87
C LYS A 518 8.68 -30.82 17.02
N ARG A 519 9.80 -30.14 16.73
CA ARG A 519 10.70 -29.60 17.78
C ARG A 519 9.97 -28.63 18.72
N CYS A 520 9.13 -27.76 18.19
CA CYS A 520 8.30 -26.88 19.01
C CYS A 520 7.36 -27.68 19.92
N ALA A 521 6.68 -28.70 19.39
CA ALA A 521 5.81 -29.56 20.19
C ALA A 521 6.57 -30.30 21.31
N GLU A 522 7.77 -30.82 21.01
CA GLU A 522 8.66 -31.46 21.99
C GLU A 522 9.14 -30.48 23.08
N ALA A 523 9.27 -29.20 22.76
CA ALA A 523 9.58 -28.11 23.69
C ALA A 523 8.34 -27.58 24.44
N SER A 524 7.21 -28.28 24.41
CA SER A 524 5.92 -27.85 25.00
C SER A 524 5.31 -26.58 24.39
N LEU A 525 5.71 -26.22 23.18
CA LEU A 525 5.14 -25.11 22.38
C LEU A 525 4.11 -25.67 21.39
N GLY A 526 3.09 -26.37 21.91
CA GLY A 526 2.11 -27.07 21.09
C GLY A 526 1.25 -26.14 20.23
N LEU A 527 0.92 -24.95 20.73
CA LEU A 527 0.16 -23.93 19.99
C LEU A 527 0.98 -23.40 18.80
N GLU A 528 2.23 -23.06 19.03
CA GLU A 528 3.16 -22.55 18.04
C GLU A 528 3.48 -23.60 16.98
N ALA A 529 3.69 -24.86 17.41
CA ALA A 529 3.85 -25.99 16.51
C ALA A 529 2.69 -26.12 15.53
N ALA A 530 1.45 -26.13 16.03
CA ALA A 530 0.26 -26.24 15.18
C ALA A 530 0.02 -25.00 14.31
N ALA A 531 0.39 -23.80 14.78
CA ALA A 531 0.34 -22.59 13.96
C ALA A 531 1.34 -22.63 12.78
N LEU A 532 2.54 -23.18 12.99
CA LEU A 532 3.51 -23.42 11.93
C LEU A 532 3.01 -24.45 10.92
N LEU A 533 2.36 -25.52 11.37
CA LEU A 533 1.77 -26.51 10.44
C LEU A 533 0.75 -25.89 9.47
N ALA A 534 0.10 -24.79 9.84
CA ALA A 534 -0.84 -24.09 8.96
C ALA A 534 -0.17 -23.42 7.74
N THR A 535 1.15 -23.24 7.73
CA THR A 535 1.88 -22.69 6.57
C THR A 535 2.12 -23.75 5.49
N VAL A 536 2.08 -25.04 5.85
CA VAL A 536 2.40 -26.16 4.94
C VAL A 536 1.49 -26.19 3.72
N GLU A 537 0.18 -25.92 3.89
CA GLU A 537 -0.76 -25.84 2.78
C GLU A 537 -0.40 -24.73 1.79
N GLY A 538 0.20 -23.64 2.26
CA GLY A 538 0.62 -22.51 1.44
C GLY A 538 1.79 -22.84 0.51
N TYR A 539 2.55 -23.91 0.73
CA TYR A 539 3.61 -24.34 -0.18
C TYR A 539 3.10 -25.08 -1.41
N PHE A 540 1.79 -25.32 -1.53
CA PHE A 540 1.20 -26.00 -2.69
C PHE A 540 0.28 -25.01 -3.42
N PRO A 541 0.36 -24.92 -4.77
CA PRO A 541 -0.49 -24.03 -5.55
C PRO A 541 -1.99 -24.28 -5.28
N SER A 542 -2.79 -23.22 -5.36
CA SER A 542 -4.25 -23.35 -5.16
C SER A 542 -4.86 -24.36 -6.14
N GLY A 543 -5.52 -25.38 -5.60
CA GLY A 543 -6.13 -26.47 -6.37
C GLY A 543 -5.29 -27.74 -6.45
N GLU A 544 -4.01 -27.70 -6.08
CA GLU A 544 -3.20 -28.90 -5.90
C GLU A 544 -3.43 -29.51 -4.51
N SER A 545 -3.52 -30.84 -4.45
CA SER A 545 -3.68 -31.56 -3.19
C SER A 545 -2.33 -31.77 -2.52
N VAL A 546 -2.22 -31.42 -1.23
CA VAL A 546 -1.06 -31.77 -0.40
C VAL A 546 -0.83 -33.29 -0.46
N PRO A 547 0.40 -33.77 -0.75
CA PRO A 547 0.70 -35.20 -0.81
C PRO A 547 0.26 -35.94 0.46
N GLU A 548 -0.30 -37.15 0.31
CA GLU A 548 -0.86 -37.90 1.44
C GLU A 548 0.14 -38.10 2.59
N LYS A 549 1.41 -38.39 2.26
CA LYS A 549 2.49 -38.52 3.24
C LYS A 549 2.65 -37.26 4.09
N ILE A 550 2.67 -36.08 3.44
CA ILE A 550 2.80 -34.79 4.12
C ILE A 550 1.55 -34.52 4.97
N ARG A 551 0.36 -34.80 4.45
CA ARG A 551 -0.90 -34.66 5.20
C ARG A 551 -0.91 -35.54 6.46
N MET A 552 -0.50 -36.80 6.35
CA MET A 552 -0.39 -37.71 7.50
C MET A 552 0.64 -37.23 8.52
N SER A 553 1.78 -36.68 8.08
CA SER A 553 2.79 -36.10 8.96
C SER A 553 2.27 -34.85 9.69
N VAL A 554 1.58 -33.94 8.99
CA VAL A 554 0.89 -32.79 9.60
C VAL A 554 -0.11 -33.27 10.65
N GLN A 555 -0.97 -34.25 10.32
CA GLN A 555 -1.93 -34.82 11.27
C GLN A 555 -1.24 -35.42 12.50
N THR A 556 -0.13 -36.13 12.31
CA THR A 556 0.62 -36.74 13.42
C THR A 556 1.16 -35.69 14.39
N VAL A 557 1.80 -34.63 13.88
CA VAL A 557 2.34 -33.54 14.73
C VAL A 557 1.21 -32.69 15.33
N ALA A 558 0.14 -32.44 14.58
CA ALA A 558 -1.05 -31.75 15.09
C ALA A 558 -1.73 -32.53 16.22
N ALA A 559 -1.87 -33.86 16.11
CA ALA A 559 -2.42 -34.70 17.16
C ALA A 559 -1.54 -34.70 18.42
N ALA A 560 -0.22 -34.72 18.25
CA ALA A 560 0.73 -34.69 19.37
C ALA A 560 0.78 -33.32 20.10
N SER A 561 0.54 -32.23 19.38
CA SER A 561 0.54 -30.86 19.92
C SER A 561 -0.83 -30.37 20.42
N MET A 562 -1.89 -31.14 20.18
CA MET A 562 -3.26 -30.77 20.55
C MET A 562 -3.44 -30.80 22.07
N PRO A 563 -3.95 -29.72 22.69
CA PRO A 563 -4.15 -29.67 24.13
C PRO A 563 -5.26 -30.64 24.56
N ALA A 564 -5.12 -31.20 25.77
CA ALA A 564 -6.02 -32.24 26.24
C ALA A 564 -7.49 -31.78 26.35
N ASN A 565 -7.68 -30.49 26.65
CA ASN A 565 -8.97 -29.82 26.79
C ASN A 565 -9.45 -29.11 25.51
N PHE A 566 -8.91 -29.47 24.34
CA PHE A 566 -9.45 -28.97 23.07
C PHE A 566 -10.91 -29.43 22.90
N PRO A 567 -11.88 -28.51 22.81
CA PRO A 567 -13.31 -28.86 22.90
C PRO A 567 -13.80 -29.73 21.73
N PHE A 568 -13.08 -29.75 20.62
CA PHE A 568 -13.49 -30.46 19.39
C PHE A 568 -12.73 -31.78 19.19
N ARG A 569 -12.05 -32.28 20.22
CA ARG A 569 -11.19 -33.46 20.13
C ARG A 569 -11.94 -34.75 19.72
N SER A 570 -13.23 -34.85 20.02
CA SER A 570 -14.08 -36.00 19.68
C SER A 570 -14.79 -35.88 18.33
N GLU A 571 -14.63 -34.77 17.61
CA GLU A 571 -15.27 -34.57 16.31
C GLU A 571 -14.46 -35.19 15.16
N GLY A 572 -14.98 -35.14 13.93
CA GLY A 572 -14.26 -35.60 12.74
C GLY A 572 -13.10 -34.66 12.37
N ASN A 573 -11.91 -35.22 12.16
CA ASN A 573 -10.68 -34.50 11.79
C ASN A 573 -10.27 -33.39 12.80
N PRO A 574 -10.12 -33.74 14.10
CA PRO A 574 -9.79 -32.77 15.13
C PRO A 574 -8.41 -32.12 14.92
N GLU A 575 -7.49 -32.81 14.23
CA GLU A 575 -6.14 -32.32 13.91
C GLU A 575 -6.19 -31.09 13.00
N ALA A 576 -6.91 -31.18 11.87
CA ALA A 576 -7.05 -30.05 10.95
C ALA A 576 -7.80 -28.88 11.63
N ARG A 577 -8.79 -29.19 12.47
CA ARG A 577 -9.49 -28.16 13.23
C ARG A 577 -8.57 -27.49 14.25
N TRP A 578 -7.71 -28.25 14.92
CA TRP A 578 -6.70 -27.70 15.84
C TRP A 578 -5.71 -26.80 15.11
N VAL A 579 -5.16 -27.21 13.97
CA VAL A 579 -4.26 -26.36 13.15
C VAL A 579 -4.93 -25.03 12.78
N ARG A 580 -6.20 -25.06 12.35
CA ARG A 580 -6.96 -23.82 12.05
C ARG A 580 -7.13 -22.94 13.28
N TRP A 581 -7.45 -23.50 14.45
CA TRP A 581 -7.54 -22.74 15.71
C TRP A 581 -6.18 -22.19 16.13
N ALA A 582 -5.13 -23.00 16.12
CA ALA A 582 -3.79 -22.62 16.54
C ALA A 582 -3.25 -21.44 15.73
N ARG A 583 -3.47 -21.42 14.41
CA ARG A 583 -3.11 -20.29 13.54
C ARG A 583 -3.71 -18.97 14.02
N GLU A 584 -4.97 -18.99 14.45
CA GLU A 584 -5.69 -17.78 14.87
C GLU A 584 -5.45 -17.41 16.35
N LEU A 585 -5.13 -18.40 17.20
CA LEU A 585 -4.90 -18.22 18.64
C LEU A 585 -3.45 -17.86 19.00
N ALA A 586 -2.47 -18.39 18.26
CA ALA A 586 -1.05 -18.18 18.53
C ALA A 586 -0.64 -16.70 18.59
N PRO A 587 -1.13 -15.78 17.71
CA PRO A 587 -0.78 -14.36 17.78
C PRO A 587 -1.15 -13.67 19.11
N ALA A 588 -2.17 -14.19 19.81
CA ALA A 588 -2.60 -13.69 21.11
C ALA A 588 -2.04 -14.51 22.28
N GLY A 589 -1.30 -15.60 22.01
CA GLY A 589 -0.88 -16.56 23.02
C GLY A 589 -2.07 -17.19 23.76
N ALA A 590 -3.17 -17.47 23.05
CA ALA A 590 -4.40 -17.93 23.66
C ALA A 590 -4.45 -19.46 23.83
N TRP A 591 -5.01 -19.93 24.94
CA TRP A 591 -5.23 -21.35 25.22
C TRP A 591 -6.66 -21.64 25.68
N PHE A 592 -7.12 -22.86 25.44
CA PHE A 592 -8.43 -23.32 25.89
C PHE A 592 -8.48 -23.49 27.41
N VAL A 593 -9.61 -23.13 28.01
CA VAL A 593 -9.93 -23.37 29.42
C VAL A 593 -11.40 -23.79 29.54
N GLU A 594 -11.76 -24.46 30.63
CA GLU A 594 -13.17 -24.79 30.89
C GLU A 594 -14.00 -23.51 31.05
N PRO A 595 -15.13 -23.33 30.32
CA PRO A 595 -15.99 -22.15 30.44
C PRO A 595 -16.42 -21.86 31.88
N ALA A 596 -16.73 -22.91 32.65
CA ALA A 596 -17.07 -22.81 34.06
C ALA A 596 -15.96 -22.14 34.89
N SER A 597 -14.68 -22.41 34.57
CA SER A 597 -13.55 -21.79 35.27
C SER A 597 -13.48 -20.28 35.06
N ILE A 598 -13.89 -19.75 33.90
CA ILE A 598 -13.97 -18.31 33.65
C ILE A 598 -15.14 -17.69 34.41
N LEU A 599 -16.31 -18.35 34.38
CA LEU A 599 -17.50 -17.91 35.10
C LEU A 599 -17.27 -17.89 36.63
N ASP A 600 -16.54 -18.87 37.14
CA ASP A 600 -16.31 -19.04 38.58
C ASP A 600 -15.08 -18.25 39.09
N ALA A 601 -14.14 -17.85 38.22
CA ALA A 601 -12.90 -17.15 38.60
C ALA A 601 -13.11 -15.70 39.05
N LYS A 602 -14.14 -15.00 38.56
CA LYS A 602 -14.39 -13.59 38.87
C LYS A 602 -15.05 -13.39 40.25
N ARG A 603 -14.42 -13.92 41.30
CA ARG A 603 -14.75 -13.73 42.73
C ARG A 603 -13.97 -12.60 43.41
N GLY A 604 -13.29 -11.76 42.64
CA GLY A 604 -12.52 -10.62 43.16
C GLY A 604 -13.36 -9.65 43.99
N ALA A 605 -12.65 -8.85 44.81
CA ALA A 605 -13.25 -7.84 45.66
C ALA A 605 -14.19 -6.91 44.88
N PRO A 606 -15.35 -6.55 45.46
CA PRO A 606 -16.29 -5.66 44.81
C PRO A 606 -15.64 -4.30 44.50
N ILE A 607 -15.88 -3.77 43.29
CA ILE A 607 -15.64 -2.35 43.02
C ILE A 607 -16.72 -1.64 43.84
N ASP A 608 -16.31 -0.78 44.79
CA ASP A 608 -17.18 0.01 45.66
C ASP A 608 -17.95 -0.77 46.75
N GLY A 609 -17.54 -1.98 47.11
CA GLY A 609 -18.13 -2.71 48.23
C GLY A 609 -19.45 -3.46 47.93
N GLN A 610 -20.01 -3.33 46.72
CA GLN A 610 -21.21 -4.05 46.29
C GLN A 610 -20.89 -5.47 45.78
N PRO A 611 -21.42 -6.54 46.40
CA PRO A 611 -21.13 -7.91 45.98
C PRO A 611 -21.52 -8.13 44.52
N ARG A 612 -20.63 -8.79 43.75
CA ARG A 612 -20.91 -9.11 42.33
C ARG A 612 -22.15 -10.00 42.24
N PRO A 613 -23.05 -9.77 41.27
CA PRO A 613 -24.12 -10.71 40.96
C PRO A 613 -23.50 -12.08 40.65
N GLN A 614 -23.94 -13.13 41.35
CA GLN A 614 -23.56 -14.49 40.97
C GLN A 614 -24.21 -14.81 39.63
N ALA A 615 -23.41 -15.28 38.67
CA ALA A 615 -23.98 -15.77 37.42
C ALA A 615 -24.98 -16.90 37.74
N PRO A 616 -26.20 -16.87 37.17
CA PRO A 616 -27.16 -17.93 37.39
C PRO A 616 -26.55 -19.30 37.07
N PRO A 617 -26.88 -20.36 37.84
CA PRO A 617 -26.46 -21.72 37.54
C PRO A 617 -26.80 -22.16 36.10
N ASP A 618 -27.91 -21.63 35.55
CA ASP A 618 -28.44 -21.95 34.22
C ASP A 618 -28.00 -20.96 33.12
N SER A 619 -26.89 -20.25 33.34
CA SER A 619 -26.39 -19.29 32.35
C SER A 619 -26.11 -19.94 30.99
N MET A 620 -26.54 -19.28 29.91
CA MET A 620 -26.31 -19.70 28.52
C MET A 620 -24.83 -19.93 28.16
N TRP A 621 -23.91 -19.39 28.97
CA TRP A 621 -22.46 -19.53 28.79
C TRP A 621 -21.87 -20.85 29.30
N ARG A 622 -22.68 -21.71 29.93
CA ARG A 622 -22.25 -23.06 30.36
C ARG A 622 -22.46 -24.12 29.29
N GLN A 623 -23.21 -23.82 28.23
CA GLN A 623 -23.52 -24.74 27.13
C GLN A 623 -23.05 -24.13 25.80
N ASP A 624 -22.59 -24.98 24.89
CA ASP A 624 -22.17 -24.60 23.52
C ASP A 624 -21.24 -23.36 23.49
N THR A 625 -20.35 -23.27 24.47
CA THR A 625 -19.46 -22.13 24.68
C THR A 625 -18.03 -22.63 24.75
N ILE A 626 -17.13 -21.94 24.06
CA ILE A 626 -15.69 -22.12 24.23
C ILE A 626 -15.16 -21.13 25.26
N GLY A 627 -14.29 -21.62 26.15
CA GLY A 627 -13.52 -20.81 27.08
C GLY A 627 -12.09 -20.67 26.58
N LEU A 628 -11.62 -19.43 26.45
CA LEU A 628 -10.25 -19.11 26.04
C LEU A 628 -9.64 -18.14 27.03
N ARG A 629 -8.34 -18.27 27.25
CA ARG A 629 -7.57 -17.36 28.10
C ARG A 629 -6.29 -16.97 27.39
N THR A 630 -5.88 -15.73 27.62
CA THR A 630 -4.60 -15.12 27.24
C THR A 630 -3.97 -14.53 28.50
N LYS A 631 -2.85 -13.80 28.37
CA LYS A 631 -2.25 -13.10 29.51
C LYS A 631 -3.23 -12.08 30.12
N ASN A 632 -3.94 -11.33 29.28
CA ASN A 632 -4.76 -10.21 29.69
C ASN A 632 -6.26 -10.43 29.56
N LEU A 633 -6.72 -11.42 28.81
CA LEU A 633 -8.15 -11.65 28.54
C LEU A 633 -8.60 -13.04 28.95
N SER A 634 -9.84 -13.13 29.46
CA SER A 634 -10.62 -14.36 29.54
C SER A 634 -11.87 -14.20 28.67
N LEU A 635 -11.98 -15.04 27.65
CA LEU A 635 -13.02 -14.94 26.64
C LEU A 635 -13.95 -16.15 26.71
N LEU A 636 -15.26 -15.87 26.70
CA LEU A 636 -16.31 -16.85 26.44
C LEU A 636 -16.90 -16.56 25.06
N SER A 637 -16.99 -17.56 24.21
CA SER A 637 -17.55 -17.39 22.86
C SER A 637 -18.55 -18.49 22.53
N ARG A 638 -19.68 -18.08 21.94
CA ARG A 638 -20.66 -18.98 21.32
C ARG A 638 -20.45 -19.12 19.82
N THR A 639 -19.65 -18.24 19.20
CA THR A 639 -19.17 -18.49 17.84
C THR A 639 -18.02 -19.50 17.86
N MET A 640 -18.05 -20.43 16.91
CA MET A 640 -17.04 -21.48 16.73
C MET A 640 -16.08 -21.17 15.58
N ASP A 641 -16.14 -19.96 15.01
CA ASP A 641 -15.22 -19.55 13.95
C ASP A 641 -13.89 -19.06 14.55
N PRO A 642 -12.78 -19.80 14.35
CA PRO A 642 -11.49 -19.40 14.87
C PRO A 642 -11.02 -18.05 14.35
N ALA A 643 -11.37 -17.66 13.11
CA ALA A 643 -10.91 -16.39 12.53
C ALA A 643 -11.48 -15.19 13.27
N ILE A 644 -12.78 -15.24 13.60
CA ILE A 644 -13.45 -14.19 14.38
C ILE A 644 -12.88 -14.13 15.79
N VAL A 645 -12.76 -15.29 16.46
CA VAL A 645 -12.32 -15.35 17.86
C VAL A 645 -10.85 -14.94 18.00
N GLY A 646 -9.98 -15.44 17.11
CA GLY A 646 -8.56 -15.09 17.09
C GLY A 646 -8.33 -13.61 16.78
N ALA A 647 -9.09 -13.02 15.85
CA ALA A 647 -9.03 -11.58 15.59
C ALA A 647 -9.42 -10.76 16.83
N CYS A 648 -10.48 -11.15 17.55
CA CYS A 648 -10.88 -10.44 18.77
C CYS A 648 -9.82 -10.54 19.88
N LEU A 649 -9.24 -11.73 20.08
CA LEU A 649 -8.19 -11.93 21.08
C LEU A 649 -6.92 -11.16 20.75
N ARG A 650 -6.45 -11.22 19.49
CA ARG A 650 -5.25 -10.52 19.03
C ARG A 650 -5.39 -9.01 19.20
N ASN A 651 -6.50 -8.43 18.74
CA ASN A 651 -6.75 -7.00 18.86
C ASN A 651 -6.99 -6.57 20.32
N GLY A 652 -7.66 -7.40 21.12
CA GLY A 652 -7.83 -7.12 22.54
C GLY A 652 -6.51 -7.14 23.32
N GLU A 653 -5.60 -8.07 23.03
CA GLU A 653 -4.25 -8.10 23.62
C GLU A 653 -3.43 -6.89 23.16
N ALA A 654 -3.50 -6.52 21.87
CA ALA A 654 -2.85 -5.30 21.36
C ALA A 654 -3.39 -4.04 22.06
N THR A 655 -4.71 -3.95 22.25
CA THR A 655 -5.37 -2.86 22.98
C THR A 655 -4.84 -2.74 24.40
N VAL A 656 -4.75 -3.85 25.14
CA VAL A 656 -4.26 -3.84 26.52
C VAL A 656 -2.81 -3.37 26.60
N ARG A 657 -1.90 -3.88 25.75
CA ARG A 657 -0.49 -3.43 25.72
C ARG A 657 -0.35 -1.96 25.37
N THR A 658 -1.17 -1.50 24.42
CA THR A 658 -1.24 -0.09 24.02
C THR A 658 -1.62 0.78 25.21
N LEU A 659 -2.64 0.38 25.96
CA LEU A 659 -3.09 1.10 27.16
C LEU A 659 -2.07 1.06 28.29
N GLU A 660 -1.44 -0.09 28.57
CA GLU A 660 -0.37 -0.22 29.56
C GLU A 660 0.78 0.75 29.28
N THR A 661 1.17 0.86 27.99
CA THR A 661 2.25 1.75 27.54
C THR A 661 1.80 3.21 27.57
N LEU A 662 0.65 3.53 26.99
CA LEU A 662 0.16 4.90 26.84
C LEU A 662 -0.15 5.55 28.19
N LEU A 663 -0.76 4.78 29.11
CA LEU A 663 -1.15 5.22 30.45
C LEU A 663 -0.05 5.04 31.50
N ALA A 664 1.13 4.54 31.11
CA ALA A 664 2.23 4.18 32.01
C ALA A 664 1.76 3.28 33.18
N ASN A 665 0.91 2.30 32.88
CA ASN A 665 0.26 1.42 33.85
C ASN A 665 0.72 -0.04 33.60
N PRO A 666 1.95 -0.41 34.00
CA PRO A 666 2.48 -1.74 33.71
C PRO A 666 1.65 -2.85 34.39
N PRO A 667 1.56 -4.04 33.77
CA PRO A 667 0.77 -5.16 34.29
C PRO A 667 1.34 -5.66 35.60
N GLN A 668 0.46 -6.22 36.45
CA GLN A 668 0.78 -6.61 37.81
C GLN A 668 0.46 -8.09 38.03
N PRO A 669 1.19 -8.80 38.90
CA PRO A 669 1.01 -10.25 39.06
C PRO A 669 -0.40 -10.67 39.49
N ASP A 670 -1.15 -9.77 40.13
CA ASP A 670 -2.50 -9.96 40.64
C ASP A 670 -3.60 -9.40 39.72
N ASP A 671 -3.25 -8.85 38.55
CA ASP A 671 -4.25 -8.34 37.61
C ASP A 671 -5.08 -9.50 37.04
N GLU A 672 -6.38 -9.52 37.38
CA GLU A 672 -7.34 -10.45 36.78
C GLU A 672 -7.45 -10.16 35.27
N PRO A 673 -7.49 -11.21 34.40
CA PRO A 673 -7.82 -11.03 33.00
C PRO A 673 -9.17 -10.34 32.79
N LEU A 674 -9.22 -9.38 31.86
CA LEU A 674 -10.45 -8.71 31.45
C LEU A 674 -11.39 -9.73 30.80
N GLN A 675 -12.67 -9.69 31.15
CA GLN A 675 -13.63 -10.68 30.68
C GLN A 675 -14.38 -10.18 29.46
N VAL A 676 -14.30 -10.96 28.39
CA VAL A 676 -14.96 -10.71 27.09
C VAL A 676 -15.95 -11.84 26.80
N ARG A 677 -17.11 -11.48 26.25
CA ARG A 677 -18.16 -12.42 25.83
C ARG A 677 -18.58 -12.16 24.38
N ILE A 678 -18.48 -13.17 23.52
CA ILE A 678 -18.87 -13.08 22.11
C ILE A 678 -20.06 -14.00 21.85
N HIS A 679 -21.19 -13.40 21.51
CA HIS A 679 -22.40 -14.10 21.10
C HIS A 679 -22.31 -14.49 19.64
N ALA A 680 -22.92 -15.63 19.28
CA ALA A 680 -22.94 -16.10 17.89
C ALA A 680 -23.79 -15.24 16.96
N SER A 681 -24.73 -14.47 17.51
CA SER A 681 -25.70 -13.67 16.77
C SER A 681 -26.24 -12.52 17.60
N ARG A 682 -26.89 -11.54 16.95
CA ARG A 682 -27.61 -10.45 17.63
C ARG A 682 -28.75 -10.98 18.53
N PRO A 683 -29.60 -11.92 18.09
CA PRO A 683 -30.60 -12.54 18.99
C PRO A 683 -29.99 -13.16 20.25
N ASP A 684 -28.87 -13.89 20.13
CA ASP A 684 -28.16 -14.45 21.29
C ASP A 684 -27.75 -13.34 22.27
N TYR A 685 -27.25 -12.22 21.77
CA TYR A 685 -26.83 -11.06 22.55
C TYR A 685 -27.97 -10.33 23.25
N LEU A 686 -29.11 -10.16 22.58
CA LEU A 686 -30.29 -9.53 23.19
C LEU A 686 -31.00 -10.42 24.21
N ASN A 687 -30.79 -11.74 24.13
CA ASN A 687 -31.38 -12.72 25.04
C ASN A 687 -30.52 -12.99 26.30
N GLU A 688 -29.32 -12.43 26.40
CA GLU A 688 -28.50 -12.59 27.61
C GLU A 688 -29.18 -11.92 28.82
N ASP A 689 -29.41 -12.68 29.89
CA ASP A 689 -29.85 -12.12 31.16
C ASP A 689 -28.68 -11.38 31.84
N LEU A 690 -28.78 -10.05 31.87
CA LEU A 690 -27.79 -9.17 32.47
C LEU A 690 -28.01 -8.95 33.97
N GLY A 691 -29.10 -9.50 34.53
CA GLY A 691 -29.57 -9.25 35.88
C GLY A 691 -30.40 -7.97 36.00
N GLU A 692 -31.17 -7.86 37.08
CA GLU A 692 -31.91 -6.64 37.49
C GLU A 692 -32.90 -6.07 36.45
N GLY A 693 -33.27 -6.85 35.42
CA GLY A 693 -34.16 -6.40 34.35
C GLY A 693 -33.48 -5.55 33.27
N GLU A 694 -32.14 -5.49 33.28
CA GLU A 694 -31.34 -4.80 32.26
C GLU A 694 -31.29 -5.61 30.96
N ALA A 695 -31.27 -4.92 29.83
CA ALA A 695 -31.18 -5.50 28.49
C ALA A 695 -29.97 -4.95 27.74
N ALA A 696 -29.39 -5.77 26.86
CA ALA A 696 -28.26 -5.34 26.04
C ALA A 696 -28.73 -4.24 25.06
N PRO A 697 -27.93 -3.20 24.80
CA PRO A 697 -28.33 -2.12 23.92
C PRO A 697 -28.52 -2.63 22.48
N GLU A 698 -29.76 -2.55 21.98
CA GLU A 698 -30.12 -3.06 20.64
C GLU A 698 -29.34 -2.44 19.47
N TRP A 699 -28.85 -1.23 19.67
CA TRP A 699 -28.20 -0.40 18.64
C TRP A 699 -26.67 -0.52 18.61
N SER A 700 -26.07 -1.29 19.52
CA SER A 700 -24.60 -1.43 19.59
C SER A 700 -24.14 -2.84 19.24
N LEU A 701 -23.01 -2.95 18.54
CA LEU A 701 -22.36 -4.24 18.26
C LEU A 701 -21.70 -4.86 19.52
N GLY A 702 -21.41 -4.01 20.51
CA GLY A 702 -20.91 -4.43 21.80
C GLY A 702 -21.01 -3.34 22.86
N PHE A 703 -20.80 -3.72 24.11
CA PHE A 703 -20.80 -2.78 25.22
C PHE A 703 -20.06 -3.34 26.43
N TYR A 704 -19.38 -2.47 27.17
CA TYR A 704 -18.88 -2.76 28.50
C TYR A 704 -19.93 -2.43 29.57
N MET A 705 -20.11 -3.37 30.51
CA MET A 705 -21.00 -3.18 31.66
C MET A 705 -20.19 -3.12 32.97
N PRO A 706 -20.05 -1.94 33.60
CA PRO A 706 -19.17 -1.74 34.75
C PRO A 706 -19.45 -2.65 35.95
N TRP A 707 -20.72 -2.86 36.33
CA TRP A 707 -21.06 -3.63 37.54
C TRP A 707 -20.86 -5.14 37.37
N THR A 708 -21.03 -5.67 36.15
CA THR A 708 -20.67 -7.07 35.87
C THR A 708 -19.20 -7.23 35.49
N ARG A 709 -18.49 -6.15 35.14
CA ARG A 709 -17.09 -6.17 34.71
C ARG A 709 -16.89 -7.06 33.48
N VAL A 710 -17.79 -6.96 32.50
CA VAL A 710 -17.78 -7.78 31.29
C VAL A 710 -18.08 -6.92 30.06
N SER A 711 -17.24 -7.06 29.04
CA SER A 711 -17.53 -6.55 27.69
C SER A 711 -18.20 -7.63 26.85
N ARG A 712 -19.32 -7.28 26.22
CA ARG A 712 -20.19 -8.19 25.46
C ARG A 712 -20.28 -7.74 24.02
N PHE A 713 -20.26 -8.70 23.11
CA PHE A 713 -20.30 -8.47 21.68
C PHE A 713 -21.14 -9.52 20.98
N PHE A 714 -21.55 -9.27 19.72
CA PHE A 714 -22.11 -10.30 18.85
C PHE A 714 -21.43 -10.34 17.49
N VAL A 715 -21.43 -11.50 16.85
CA VAL A 715 -20.98 -11.63 15.45
C VAL A 715 -22.05 -11.02 14.54
N PRO A 716 -21.73 -9.97 13.77
CA PRO A 716 -22.68 -9.37 12.85
C PRO A 716 -22.92 -10.34 11.69
N ASP A 717 -24.19 -10.46 11.27
CA ASP A 717 -24.50 -11.16 10.02
C ASP A 717 -24.27 -10.23 8.81
N SER A 718 -24.20 -10.80 7.61
CA SER A 718 -24.00 -10.02 6.39
C SER A 718 -25.15 -9.06 6.06
N SER A 719 -26.29 -9.18 6.74
CA SER A 719 -27.46 -8.32 6.55
C SER A 719 -27.54 -7.16 7.55
N THR A 720 -26.68 -7.17 8.58
CA THR A 720 -26.71 -6.20 9.67
C THR A 720 -26.10 -4.88 9.22
N SER A 721 -26.95 -3.92 8.86
CA SER A 721 -26.55 -2.54 8.50
C SER A 721 -26.05 -1.69 9.68
N LEU A 722 -26.04 -2.25 10.89
CA LEU A 722 -25.52 -1.58 12.09
C LEU A 722 -24.00 -1.33 12.01
N ASN A 723 -23.29 -2.07 11.17
CA ASN A 723 -21.87 -1.86 10.92
C ASN A 723 -21.71 -0.68 9.96
N GLN A 724 -21.53 0.53 10.51
CA GLN A 724 -21.10 1.72 9.76
C GLN A 724 -19.66 1.55 9.21
N GLY A 725 -19.38 0.45 8.51
CA GLY A 725 -18.05 0.02 8.10
C GLY A 725 -17.22 -0.64 9.20
N ARG A 726 -17.64 -0.58 10.47
CA ARG A 726 -16.86 -1.12 11.59
C ARG A 726 -16.88 -2.63 11.66
N SER A 727 -15.72 -3.23 11.92
CA SER A 727 -15.58 -4.66 12.13
C SER A 727 -15.61 -5.01 13.63
N LEU A 728 -15.99 -6.25 13.96
CA LEU A 728 -16.21 -6.68 15.35
C LEU A 728 -14.99 -6.44 16.26
N HIS A 729 -13.79 -6.66 15.74
CA HIS A 729 -12.56 -6.55 16.53
C HIS A 729 -12.18 -5.09 16.85
N GLU A 730 -12.67 -4.13 16.07
CA GLU A 730 -12.53 -2.69 16.34
C GLU A 730 -13.40 -2.30 17.54
N VAL A 731 -14.65 -2.77 17.53
CA VAL A 731 -15.57 -2.59 18.67
C VAL A 731 -15.04 -3.28 19.93
N VAL A 732 -14.40 -4.44 19.80
CA VAL A 732 -13.70 -5.09 20.92
C VAL A 732 -12.63 -4.19 21.53
N SER A 733 -11.81 -3.55 20.70
CA SER A 733 -10.75 -2.62 21.14
C SER A 733 -11.34 -1.38 21.84
N HIS A 734 -12.43 -0.83 21.29
CA HIS A 734 -13.17 0.29 21.88
C HIS A 734 -13.70 -0.04 23.27
N GLU A 735 -14.46 -1.13 23.41
CA GLU A 735 -15.09 -1.50 24.68
C GLU A 735 -14.07 -2.03 25.71
N LEU A 736 -12.99 -2.68 25.27
CA LEU A 736 -11.90 -3.06 26.15
C LEU A 736 -11.17 -1.85 26.73
N THR A 737 -11.12 -0.73 26.01
CA THR A 737 -10.57 0.52 26.56
C THR A 737 -11.39 1.00 27.76
N HIS A 738 -12.72 1.01 27.64
CA HIS A 738 -13.61 1.33 28.76
C HIS A 738 -13.41 0.39 29.94
N GLN A 739 -13.34 -0.92 29.66
CA GLN A 739 -13.12 -1.94 30.67
C GLN A 739 -11.77 -1.80 31.38
N TYR A 740 -10.69 -1.61 30.63
CA TYR A 740 -9.34 -1.48 31.16
C TYR A 740 -9.24 -0.27 32.10
N ILE A 741 -9.78 0.88 31.69
CA ILE A 741 -9.77 2.09 32.52
C ILE A 741 -10.54 1.84 33.83
N ALA A 742 -11.71 1.21 33.76
CA ALA A 742 -12.55 0.96 34.93
C ALA A 742 -11.92 -0.06 35.90
N GLU A 743 -11.19 -1.06 35.38
CA GLU A 743 -10.75 -2.23 36.16
C GLU A 743 -9.26 -2.24 36.53
N ARG A 744 -8.39 -1.71 35.66
CA ARG A 744 -6.93 -1.86 35.76
C ARG A 744 -6.18 -0.55 35.94
N TRP A 745 -6.72 0.57 35.46
CA TRP A 745 -6.02 1.84 35.63
C TRP A 745 -6.18 2.37 37.06
N ARG A 746 -5.23 2.02 37.92
CA ARG A 746 -5.25 2.23 39.38
C ARG A 746 -5.48 3.67 39.82
N GLU A 747 -5.08 4.63 38.99
CA GLU A 747 -5.29 6.05 39.28
C GLU A 747 -6.77 6.46 39.29
N VAL A 748 -7.64 5.68 38.62
CA VAL A 748 -9.06 6.02 38.40
C VAL A 748 -10.03 4.87 38.64
N ALA A 749 -9.56 3.64 38.84
CA ALA A 749 -10.42 2.50 39.17
C ALA A 749 -11.29 2.81 40.41
N GLY A 750 -12.60 2.55 40.31
CA GLY A 750 -13.59 2.98 41.33
C GLY A 750 -13.96 4.48 41.26
N GLY A 751 -13.77 5.10 40.09
CA GLY A 751 -14.10 6.50 39.85
C GLY A 751 -15.57 6.84 40.10
N ARG A 752 -15.86 8.12 40.41
CA ARG A 752 -17.19 8.61 40.83
C ARG A 752 -17.98 9.32 39.72
N ARG A 753 -17.59 9.16 38.45
CA ARG A 753 -18.31 9.81 37.33
C ARG A 753 -19.76 9.32 37.25
N THR A 754 -20.65 10.19 36.81
CA THR A 754 -22.07 9.88 36.57
C THR A 754 -22.41 10.16 35.11
N ALA A 755 -23.58 9.71 34.65
CA ALA A 755 -24.06 10.02 33.29
C ALA A 755 -24.23 11.53 33.02
N ASN A 756 -24.30 12.36 34.07
CA ASN A 756 -24.41 13.83 34.01
C ASN A 756 -23.05 14.53 34.12
N THR A 757 -21.94 13.80 34.24
CA THR A 757 -20.61 14.41 34.31
C THR A 757 -20.25 14.95 32.91
N PRO A 758 -20.00 16.26 32.76
CA PRO A 758 -19.62 16.84 31.46
C PRO A 758 -18.29 16.28 30.94
N GLY A 759 -18.14 16.27 29.62
CA GLY A 759 -16.90 15.86 28.97
C GLY A 759 -16.91 14.42 28.48
N TYR A 760 -18.06 13.92 28.01
CA TYR A 760 -18.22 12.56 27.50
C TYR A 760 -17.27 12.24 26.32
N TRP A 761 -16.81 13.27 25.60
CA TRP A 761 -15.79 13.16 24.55
C TRP A 761 -14.49 12.54 25.05
N ILE A 762 -14.14 12.69 26.33
CA ILE A 762 -12.92 12.11 26.92
C ILE A 762 -13.02 10.59 26.89
N VAL A 763 -14.20 10.07 27.24
CA VAL A 763 -14.45 8.63 27.36
C VAL A 763 -14.51 7.99 25.99
N GLU A 764 -15.42 8.48 25.15
CA GLU A 764 -15.62 7.89 23.82
C GLU A 764 -14.52 8.26 22.82
N GLY A 765 -13.97 9.47 22.90
CA GLY A 765 -12.87 9.89 22.05
C GLY A 765 -11.59 9.14 22.34
N PHE A 766 -11.30 8.83 23.62
CA PHE A 766 -10.13 8.03 23.96
C PHE A 766 -10.29 6.57 23.54
N ALA A 767 -11.46 5.97 23.76
CA ALA A 767 -11.74 4.62 23.27
C ALA A 767 -11.66 4.52 21.74
N ARG A 768 -12.23 5.50 21.02
CA ARG A 768 -12.17 5.57 19.56
C ARG A 768 -10.74 5.81 19.03
N PHE A 769 -9.93 6.60 19.73
CA PHE A 769 -8.51 6.76 19.41
C PHE A 769 -7.75 5.44 19.56
N ILE A 770 -7.96 4.71 20.65
CA ILE A 770 -7.29 3.42 20.87
C ILE A 770 -7.74 2.37 19.87
N GLU A 771 -9.04 2.32 19.57
CA GLU A 771 -9.58 1.47 18.51
C GLU A 771 -8.83 1.69 17.19
N ASP A 772 -8.78 2.92 16.70
CA ASP A 772 -8.15 3.26 15.44
C ASP A 772 -6.65 2.92 15.43
N GLN A 773 -5.92 3.30 16.49
CA GLN A 773 -4.47 3.07 16.54
C GLN A 773 -4.12 1.59 16.73
N SER A 774 -4.89 0.83 17.52
CA SER A 774 -4.58 -0.58 17.79
C SER A 774 -4.65 -1.46 16.54
N LEU A 775 -5.48 -1.08 15.56
CA LEU A 775 -5.58 -1.76 14.26
C LEU A 775 -4.32 -1.54 13.42
N GLU A 776 -3.76 -0.33 13.49
CA GLU A 776 -2.59 0.05 12.71
C GLU A 776 -1.29 -0.53 13.27
N ILE A 777 -1.27 -0.95 14.55
CA ILE A 777 -0.07 -1.54 15.16
C ILE A 777 0.45 -2.75 14.38
N ALA A 778 -0.45 -3.61 13.92
CA ALA A 778 -0.06 -4.78 13.13
C ALA A 778 0.53 -4.42 11.76
N ARG A 779 0.20 -3.24 11.22
CA ARG A 779 0.63 -2.78 9.89
C ARG A 779 1.87 -1.87 9.95
N ARG A 780 1.96 -1.01 10.96
CA ARG A 780 2.92 0.10 11.04
C ARG A 780 3.79 0.09 12.30
N GLY A 781 3.62 -0.91 13.16
CA GLY A 781 4.39 -1.07 14.41
C GLY A 781 3.74 -0.37 15.60
N ASP A 782 4.42 -0.39 16.75
CA ASP A 782 3.85 0.05 18.04
C ASP A 782 3.66 1.58 18.18
N ALA A 783 3.87 2.36 17.11
CA ALA A 783 3.68 3.80 17.12
C ALA A 783 2.17 4.15 17.10
N LEU A 784 1.77 5.11 17.93
CA LEU A 784 0.36 5.54 18.10
C LEU A 784 0.10 6.92 17.50
N ASP A 785 0.85 7.29 16.46
CA ASP A 785 0.87 8.62 15.85
C ASP A 785 0.51 8.63 14.37
N ASP A 786 -0.17 7.57 13.90
CA ASP A 786 -0.64 7.48 12.51
C ASP A 786 -1.77 8.48 12.25
N PRO A 787 -1.55 9.54 11.44
CA PRO A 787 -2.57 10.54 11.16
C PRO A 787 -3.56 10.10 10.06
N THR A 788 -3.34 8.96 9.43
CA THR A 788 -4.22 8.40 8.37
C THR A 788 -5.35 7.53 8.92
N VAL A 789 -5.44 7.40 10.24
CA VAL A 789 -6.56 6.70 10.88
C VAL A 789 -7.89 7.39 10.58
N GLN A 790 -8.95 6.57 10.50
CA GLN A 790 -10.27 6.98 10.07
C GLN A 790 -10.81 8.19 10.86
N SER A 791 -10.70 8.21 12.19
CA SER A 791 -11.25 9.31 13.01
C SER A 791 -10.61 10.66 12.71
N VAL A 792 -9.30 10.70 12.46
CA VAL A 792 -8.57 11.93 12.14
C VAL A 792 -8.95 12.43 10.75
N GLU A 793 -8.97 11.55 9.74
CA GLU A 793 -9.36 11.93 8.38
C GLU A 793 -10.83 12.35 8.28
N SER A 794 -11.72 11.62 8.95
CA SER A 794 -13.14 11.95 9.06
C SER A 794 -13.34 13.32 9.71
N ALA A 795 -12.69 13.58 10.85
CA ALA A 795 -12.78 14.88 11.52
C ALA A 795 -12.22 16.02 10.65
N ALA A 796 -11.14 15.79 9.91
CA ALA A 796 -10.56 16.75 8.98
C ALA A 796 -11.50 17.07 7.80
N ALA A 797 -12.17 16.05 7.25
CA ALA A 797 -13.14 16.23 6.18
C ALA A 797 -14.40 16.95 6.67
N ILE A 798 -14.91 16.59 7.85
CA ILE A 798 -16.03 17.29 8.52
C ILE A 798 -15.65 18.77 8.73
N HIS A 799 -14.45 19.03 9.25
CA HIS A 799 -13.94 20.39 9.46
C HIS A 799 -13.88 21.19 8.15
N SER A 800 -13.32 20.62 7.09
CA SER A 800 -13.18 21.27 5.77
C SER A 800 -14.53 21.62 5.14
N SER A 801 -15.56 20.81 5.39
CA SER A 801 -16.93 21.09 4.91
C SER A 801 -17.66 22.17 5.72
N GLY A 802 -17.06 22.70 6.79
CA GLY A 802 -17.70 23.61 7.74
C GLY A 802 -18.81 22.94 8.57
N GLY A 803 -18.83 21.60 8.61
CA GLY A 803 -19.82 20.81 9.33
C GLY A 803 -19.37 20.40 10.74
N GLY A 804 -20.11 19.44 11.32
CA GLY A 804 -19.77 18.79 12.59
C GLY A 804 -20.36 19.45 13.84
N ILE A 805 -19.95 18.95 15.00
CA ILE A 805 -20.36 19.45 16.30
C ILE A 805 -19.45 20.62 16.68
N PRO A 806 -20.00 21.79 17.09
CA PRO A 806 -19.19 22.88 17.61
C PRO A 806 -18.34 22.43 18.80
N LEU A 807 -17.05 22.81 18.83
CA LEU A 807 -16.11 22.34 19.84
C LEU A 807 -16.59 22.60 21.28
N GLU A 808 -17.25 23.75 21.53
CA GLU A 808 -17.84 24.02 22.85
C GLU A 808 -18.88 22.99 23.27
N LEU A 809 -19.75 22.59 22.34
CA LEU A 809 -20.78 21.58 22.59
C LEU A 809 -20.11 20.23 22.80
N LEU A 810 -19.21 19.81 21.90
CA LEU A 810 -18.45 18.58 21.99
C LEU A 810 -17.81 18.39 23.38
N LEU A 811 -17.12 19.44 23.87
CA LEU A 811 -16.40 19.39 25.14
C LEU A 811 -17.31 19.39 26.38
N ARG A 812 -18.58 19.78 26.24
CA ARG A 812 -19.53 19.92 27.36
C ARG A 812 -20.59 18.84 27.41
N LEU A 813 -20.82 18.11 26.33
CA LEU A 813 -21.79 17.02 26.30
C LEU A 813 -21.51 16.04 27.45
N ASP A 814 -22.54 15.77 28.24
CA ASP A 814 -22.61 14.60 29.10
C ASP A 814 -23.18 13.40 28.31
N GLN A 815 -23.28 12.24 28.96
CA GLN A 815 -23.74 11.02 28.31
C GLN A 815 -25.22 11.12 27.87
N LEU A 816 -26.08 11.73 28.70
CA LEU A 816 -27.51 11.86 28.41
C LEU A 816 -27.76 12.83 27.24
N GLN A 817 -26.98 13.91 27.16
CA GLN A 817 -27.03 14.85 26.06
C GLN A 817 -26.52 14.24 24.76
N PHE A 818 -25.43 13.46 24.82
CA PHE A 818 -24.93 12.69 23.68
C PHE A 818 -26.00 11.74 23.12
N GLN A 819 -26.72 11.01 23.98
CA GLN A 819 -27.80 10.11 23.56
C GLN A 819 -28.95 10.81 22.82
N ARG A 820 -29.12 12.12 23.05
CA ARG A 820 -30.14 12.97 22.42
C ARG A 820 -29.67 13.61 21.11
N LEU A 821 -28.42 13.42 20.70
CA LEU A 821 -27.95 13.87 19.40
C LEU A 821 -28.77 13.21 18.29
N ALA A 822 -29.09 13.98 17.25
CA ALA A 822 -29.90 13.53 16.14
C ALA A 822 -29.21 12.41 15.35
N ASP A 823 -29.99 11.43 14.91
CA ASP A 823 -29.54 10.36 14.02
C ASP A 823 -29.67 10.75 12.53
N ASP A 824 -30.12 11.97 12.25
CA ASP A 824 -30.18 12.51 10.89
C ASP A 824 -28.76 12.66 10.31
N PRO A 825 -28.55 12.35 9.01
CA PRO A 825 -27.28 12.60 8.35
C PRO A 825 -26.89 14.08 8.36
N LEU A 826 -25.70 14.38 8.86
CA LEU A 826 -25.04 15.69 8.74
C LEU A 826 -24.42 15.88 7.34
N GLY A 827 -23.98 14.80 6.71
CA GLY A 827 -23.36 14.81 5.39
C GLY A 827 -22.57 13.54 5.11
N THR A 828 -22.08 13.39 3.88
CA THR A 828 -21.18 12.30 3.48
C THR A 828 -19.81 12.88 3.19
N VAL A 829 -18.77 12.30 3.79
CA VAL A 829 -17.37 12.66 3.53
C VAL A 829 -16.65 11.50 2.86
N GLN A 830 -15.64 11.82 2.04
CA GLN A 830 -14.72 10.84 1.48
C GLN A 830 -13.41 10.93 2.25
N LEU A 831 -12.89 9.79 2.69
CA LEU A 831 -11.59 9.71 3.35
C LEU A 831 -10.45 9.92 2.32
N LYS A 832 -9.29 10.41 2.75
CA LYS A 832 -8.17 10.70 1.83
C LYS A 832 -7.32 9.46 1.59
N SER A 833 -7.09 8.65 2.63
CA SER A 833 -6.29 7.42 2.55
C SER A 833 -7.07 6.22 2.03
N THR A 834 -8.41 6.28 2.05
CA THR A 834 -9.27 5.19 1.58
C THR A 834 -10.34 5.70 0.62
N LEU A 835 -10.80 4.84 -0.30
CA LEU A 835 -11.91 5.17 -1.21
C LEU A 835 -13.29 5.09 -0.52
N VAL A 836 -13.33 5.06 0.82
CA VAL A 836 -14.55 4.89 1.60
C VAL A 836 -15.27 6.22 1.73
N HIS A 837 -16.58 6.20 1.45
CA HIS A 837 -17.50 7.29 1.76
C HIS A 837 -18.22 6.99 3.07
N LEU A 838 -18.15 7.92 4.02
CA LEU A 838 -18.80 7.81 5.32
C LEU A 838 -19.94 8.82 5.41
N THR A 839 -21.15 8.33 5.69
CA THR A 839 -22.28 9.19 6.02
C THR A 839 -22.31 9.43 7.52
N HIS A 840 -22.10 10.67 7.93
CA HIS A 840 -22.06 11.04 9.34
C HIS A 840 -23.43 11.42 9.85
N THR A 841 -23.80 10.91 11.03
CA THR A 841 -24.83 11.49 11.90
C THR A 841 -24.15 12.38 12.94
N ALA A 842 -24.92 13.09 13.77
CA ALA A 842 -24.31 13.84 14.87
C ALA A 842 -23.55 12.91 15.83
N LYS A 843 -24.03 11.68 16.05
CA LYS A 843 -23.34 10.70 16.91
C LYS A 843 -22.03 10.20 16.30
N SER A 844 -21.99 9.84 15.01
CA SER A 844 -20.72 9.39 14.42
C SER A 844 -19.72 10.53 14.27
N ALA A 845 -20.16 11.75 13.94
CA ALA A 845 -19.31 12.93 13.97
C ALA A 845 -18.74 13.22 15.37
N PHE A 846 -19.53 13.00 16.44
CA PHE A 846 -19.05 13.12 17.82
C PHE A 846 -17.86 12.20 18.09
N TYR A 847 -17.96 10.91 17.74
CA TYR A 847 -16.88 9.94 17.95
C TYR A 847 -15.59 10.35 17.25
N ASP A 848 -15.67 10.67 15.96
CA ASP A 848 -14.48 10.98 15.15
C ASP A 848 -13.84 12.31 15.58
N GLN A 849 -14.65 13.36 15.84
CA GLN A 849 -14.13 14.64 16.34
C GLN A 849 -13.52 14.50 17.75
N ALA A 850 -14.13 13.71 18.64
CA ALA A 850 -13.60 13.47 19.97
C ALA A 850 -12.26 12.73 19.92
N ALA A 851 -12.15 11.69 19.08
CA ALA A 851 -10.91 10.96 18.86
C ALA A 851 -9.82 11.83 18.23
N ALA A 852 -10.16 12.70 17.28
CA ALA A 852 -9.21 13.65 16.70
C ALA A 852 -8.66 14.65 17.73
N VAL A 853 -9.48 15.09 18.69
CA VAL A 853 -9.01 15.91 19.83
C VAL A 853 -8.03 15.12 20.70
N VAL A 854 -8.33 13.85 20.99
CA VAL A 854 -7.42 12.97 21.76
C VAL A 854 -6.10 12.77 21.01
N PHE A 855 -6.15 12.45 19.71
CA PHE A 855 -4.97 12.30 18.87
C PHE A 855 -4.11 13.56 18.87
N PHE A 856 -4.74 14.73 18.66
CA PHE A 856 -4.05 16.02 18.67
C PHE A 856 -3.30 16.26 19.98
N LEU A 857 -3.93 15.96 21.12
CA LEU A 857 -3.29 16.14 22.42
C LEU A 857 -2.19 15.11 22.69
N ALA A 858 -2.42 13.85 22.29
CA ALA A 858 -1.48 12.76 22.51
C ALA A 858 -0.21 12.89 21.67
N ASN A 859 -0.34 13.32 20.41
CA ASN A 859 0.73 13.22 19.40
C ASN A 859 1.19 14.57 18.82
N ARG A 860 0.34 15.59 18.82
CA ARG A 860 0.62 16.87 18.12
C ARG A 860 0.83 18.07 19.04
N SER A 861 0.39 17.98 20.28
CA SER A 861 0.56 19.02 21.30
C SER A 861 1.88 18.89 22.09
N GLY A 862 2.79 18.02 21.63
CA GLY A 862 4.04 17.70 22.30
C GLY A 862 3.87 16.90 23.61
N PRO A 863 4.98 16.58 24.30
CA PRO A 863 4.96 15.78 25.52
C PRO A 863 4.06 16.36 26.63
N GLU A 864 4.09 17.69 26.83
CA GLU A 864 3.21 18.35 27.80
C GLU A 864 1.73 18.19 27.47
N GLY A 865 1.37 18.21 26.18
CA GLY A 865 -0.01 18.02 25.75
C GLY A 865 -0.51 16.61 26.10
N ARG A 866 0.32 15.60 25.90
CA ARG A 866 0.03 14.21 26.27
C ARG A 866 -0.14 14.05 27.78
N GLU A 867 0.75 14.64 28.57
CA GLU A 867 0.62 14.62 30.04
C GLU A 867 -0.69 15.27 30.52
N ARG A 868 -1.07 16.40 29.91
CA ARG A 868 -2.33 17.10 30.21
C ARG A 868 -3.55 16.30 29.78
N LEU A 869 -3.50 15.61 28.64
CA LEU A 869 -4.55 14.67 28.25
C LEU A 869 -4.74 13.60 29.33
N LEU A 870 -3.67 12.93 29.76
CA LEU A 870 -3.74 11.90 30.80
C LEU A 870 -4.27 12.47 32.12
N ALA A 871 -3.84 13.67 32.52
CA ALA A 871 -4.38 14.35 33.69
C ALA A 871 -5.89 14.65 33.56
N THR A 872 -6.33 15.11 32.39
CA THR A 872 -7.73 15.40 32.09
C THR A 872 -8.59 14.14 32.15
N ILE A 873 -8.11 13.02 31.59
CA ILE A 873 -8.81 11.73 31.69
C ILE A 873 -8.93 11.33 33.16
N ARG A 874 -7.87 11.44 33.95
CA ARG A 874 -7.91 11.12 35.39
C ARG A 874 -8.94 11.94 36.15
N SER A 875 -8.93 13.26 35.97
CA SER A 875 -9.92 14.14 36.60
C SER A 875 -11.34 13.78 36.18
N HIS A 876 -11.56 13.43 34.92
CA HIS A 876 -12.88 13.01 34.43
C HIS A 876 -13.41 11.75 35.12
N TYR A 877 -12.61 10.69 35.19
CA TYR A 877 -13.06 9.47 35.85
C TYR A 877 -13.23 9.64 37.37
N LYS A 878 -12.50 10.56 38.00
CA LYS A 878 -12.71 10.94 39.40
C LYS A 878 -13.94 11.83 39.65
N GLY A 879 -14.58 12.33 38.59
CA GLY A 879 -15.68 13.29 38.69
C GLY A 879 -15.23 14.71 39.08
N GLU A 880 -13.96 15.03 38.81
CA GLU A 880 -13.29 16.28 39.18
C GLU A 880 -13.18 17.28 38.02
N THR A 881 -13.67 16.94 36.82
CA THR A 881 -13.59 17.83 35.64
C THR A 881 -14.29 19.17 35.90
N GLY A 882 -13.59 20.27 35.61
CA GLY A 882 -14.19 21.60 35.66
C GLY A 882 -15.08 21.90 34.44
N LEU A 883 -15.80 23.03 34.51
CA LEU A 883 -16.60 23.56 33.39
C LEU A 883 -15.76 24.15 32.25
N THR A 884 -14.43 24.14 32.37
CA THR A 884 -13.47 24.74 31.43
C THR A 884 -12.39 23.75 31.00
N PRO A 885 -12.75 22.65 30.30
CA PRO A 885 -11.84 21.56 29.97
C PRO A 885 -10.61 22.00 29.14
N TRP A 886 -10.74 23.05 28.31
CA TRP A 886 -9.60 23.59 27.56
C TRP A 886 -8.47 24.13 28.43
N ARG A 887 -8.75 24.60 29.66
CA ARG A 887 -7.70 25.06 30.58
C ARG A 887 -6.91 23.89 31.15
N GLU A 888 -7.57 22.77 31.41
CA GLU A 888 -6.93 21.53 31.88
C GLU A 888 -6.00 20.97 30.79
N MET A 889 -6.41 21.10 29.52
CA MET A 889 -5.59 20.80 28.35
C MET A 889 -4.47 21.82 28.07
N GLY A 890 -4.37 22.89 28.86
CA GLY A 890 -3.29 23.88 28.79
C GLY A 890 -3.54 25.11 27.91
N PHE A 891 -4.76 25.28 27.41
CA PHE A 891 -5.13 26.40 26.57
C PHE A 891 -5.72 27.53 27.42
N LYS A 892 -5.21 28.76 27.23
CA LYS A 892 -5.69 29.95 27.95
C LYS A 892 -7.18 30.21 27.71
N THR A 893 -7.63 29.94 26.49
CA THR A 893 -9.00 30.17 26.02
C THR A 893 -9.49 29.00 25.17
N ARG A 894 -10.81 28.85 25.05
CA ARG A 894 -11.41 27.91 24.10
C ARG A 894 -10.96 28.20 22.66
N ALA A 895 -10.98 29.47 22.27
CA ALA A 895 -10.59 29.90 20.93
C ALA A 895 -9.14 29.53 20.57
N SER A 896 -8.23 29.51 21.55
CA SER A 896 -6.85 29.05 21.31
C SER A 896 -6.75 27.54 21.07
N LEU A 897 -7.58 26.72 21.72
CA LEU A 897 -7.67 25.29 21.44
C LEU A 897 -8.29 25.06 20.06
N GLU A 898 -9.40 25.73 19.77
CA GLU A 898 -10.12 25.63 18.51
C GLU A 898 -9.22 25.98 17.32
N LYS A 899 -8.44 27.06 17.43
CA LYS A 899 -7.46 27.45 16.42
C LYS A 899 -6.35 26.42 16.24
N ALA A 900 -5.83 25.85 17.33
CA ALA A 900 -4.75 24.87 17.25
C ALA A 900 -5.25 23.55 16.65
N LEU A 901 -6.45 23.11 17.04
CA LEU A 901 -7.10 21.91 16.50
C LEU A 901 -7.43 22.08 15.02
N ALA A 902 -7.98 23.23 14.60
CA ALA A 902 -8.24 23.53 13.19
C ALA A 902 -6.96 23.46 12.36
N ALA A 903 -5.87 24.09 12.82
CA ALA A 903 -4.58 24.01 12.13
C ALA A 903 -4.05 22.57 12.00
N PHE A 904 -4.29 21.72 13.00
CA PHE A 904 -4.00 20.29 12.92
C PHE A 904 -4.90 19.58 11.89
N LEU A 905 -6.21 19.81 11.92
CA LEU A 905 -7.15 19.16 11.01
C LEU A 905 -6.96 19.58 9.55
N ASP A 906 -6.50 20.81 9.30
CA ASP A 906 -6.11 21.27 7.97
C ASP A 906 -4.89 20.48 7.44
N ASN A 907 -4.01 20.01 8.33
CA ASN A 907 -2.77 19.31 7.97
C ASN A 907 -2.37 18.21 8.98
N PRO A 908 -3.11 17.08 9.05
CA PRO A 908 -2.91 16.08 10.11
C PRO A 908 -1.53 15.41 10.11
N GLY A 909 -0.87 15.38 8.95
CA GLY A 909 0.45 14.78 8.74
C GLY A 909 1.63 15.66 9.15
N LEU A 910 1.43 16.97 9.43
CA LEU A 910 2.53 17.83 9.86
C LEU A 910 2.96 17.48 11.29
N ALA A 911 4.26 17.28 11.49
CA ALA A 911 4.87 17.20 12.82
C ALA A 911 4.62 18.50 13.61
N PRO A 912 4.59 18.45 14.96
CA PRO A 912 4.53 19.67 15.77
C PRO A 912 5.66 20.63 15.38
N ARG A 913 5.32 21.91 15.17
CA ARG A 913 6.29 22.98 14.95
C ARG A 913 6.94 23.44 16.26
#